data_AF-A0A6P6AHK3-F1
#
_entry.id   AF-A0A6P6AHK3-F1
#
_cell.length_a   1.000
_cell.length_b   1.000
_cell.length_c   1.000
_cell.angle_alpha   90.00
_cell.angle_beta   90.00
_cell.angle_gamma   90.00
#
_symmetry.space_group_name_H-M   'P 1'
#
loop_
_entity.id
_entity.type
_entity.pdbx_description
1 polymer ?
#
loop_
_entity_poly.entity_id
_entity_poly.type
_entity_poly.pdbx_seq_one_letter_code
_entity_poly.pdbx_strand_id
1 'polypeptide(L)'
;MASFIIPFKALFFLIVVLHQSPSVFASSSSIAAKETETLLKWKASLDNNTQTVLSSLWVGGSPCNWVGITCDKAGTITNLSLPDYGLKGTLHSLNFLFFPNLVWLNLRNNSLYGPIPSHIGNLSKLTHLDLSYNTFSGNIPSEICLLKSLELISLASNEISGSIPLEIGRQSSVSEIYFFDNYLRGNMTKLVGLHLQHNHLSGPIPSTLNNLTHLQSLRLAYNNLNGPLPENVCHGGLLVNLTVINNNLMGHIPTSLKNCKSLYRVRLEGNHFTGNISEAFGEIPKELGALTLMFRLLLSGNQLSGKIPPEIGILDLSHNLIIGAIPQQLGELHSLEILDLSHNMLNGSIPISFNDLQSLTVVNISYNQLEGPIPNIKAFHEASFDALRNNNGLCGTTWRFFTVRGYNGRILYENIIEATEDFSSNNCIGSGGYGAVYKAALPIGEVVAVKKLHQSEDSMISNNLKAFESEIHALSEIRHRNIVKLYGFCSHPKNSFLVYEFVERGSLKMVLRNKDTAMELDWEKRLNVVKGVANALSYMHHDHSPPIIHRDISSNNVLLDLDYEAHVSDFGTARFLKPDSSNWTSLVGTFGYIAPELTYTMKVDEKCDVYSFGVLTIEVLMGRHPGDLLSYLSSSASASTSASVPNDLQILLKDVIDQRLSPPKNQVLEDIVCTAKIAFACLNSNPQLRPTMQQVAQALTSQWFPFPSLFMIIK
;
A
#
# COMPACT_ATOMS: atom_id res chain seq x y z
N MET A 1 -37.41 69.71 -46.22
CA MET A 1 -38.22 68.76 -47.04
C MET A 1 -37.55 68.69 -48.41
N ALA A 2 -37.25 67.55 -49.03
CA ALA A 2 -37.41 66.15 -48.60
C ALA A 2 -36.05 65.40 -48.62
N SER A 3 -36.02 64.07 -48.82
CA SER A 3 -34.93 63.18 -48.37
C SER A 3 -34.80 61.84 -49.16
N PHE A 4 -33.78 61.04 -48.80
CA PHE A 4 -33.45 59.65 -49.21
C PHE A 4 -32.82 59.42 -50.62
N ILE A 5 -32.13 58.29 -50.94
CA ILE A 5 -31.04 57.54 -50.24
C ILE A 5 -30.37 56.49 -51.19
N ILE A 6 -29.03 56.25 -51.09
CA ILE A 6 -28.26 54.97 -51.31
C ILE A 6 -28.43 54.13 -52.61
N PRO A 7 -27.43 53.37 -53.14
CA PRO A 7 -25.93 53.41 -53.07
C PRO A 7 -25.28 53.22 -54.51
N PHE A 8 -24.11 52.64 -54.85
CA PHE A 8 -22.90 52.11 -54.15
C PHE A 8 -21.59 52.18 -55.01
N LYS A 9 -20.70 51.17 -54.90
CA LYS A 9 -19.31 51.04 -55.41
C LYS A 9 -19.14 50.42 -56.81
N ALA A 10 -18.25 51.00 -57.63
CA ALA A 10 -17.35 50.30 -58.55
C ALA A 10 -16.18 51.21 -59.01
N LEU A 11 -15.15 50.62 -59.63
CA LEU A 11 -14.17 51.26 -60.53
C LEU A 11 -13.22 52.35 -59.97
N PHE A 12 -12.12 51.96 -59.31
CA PHE A 12 -10.86 52.74 -59.37
C PHE A 12 -9.60 51.88 -59.12
N PHE A 13 -9.21 51.05 -60.09
CA PHE A 13 -7.87 50.44 -60.16
C PHE A 13 -7.54 50.08 -61.62
N LEU A 14 -6.84 50.98 -62.30
CA LEU A 14 -6.25 50.76 -63.64
C LEU A 14 -5.07 51.73 -63.82
N ILE A 15 -4.12 51.39 -64.69
CA ILE A 15 -2.79 52.03 -64.88
C ILE A 15 -1.73 51.57 -63.85
N VAL A 16 -1.35 50.29 -63.94
CA VAL A 16 0.01 49.80 -63.60
C VAL A 16 0.45 48.77 -64.66
N VAL A 17 0.73 49.24 -65.88
CA VAL A 17 1.43 48.47 -66.92
C VAL A 17 2.25 49.43 -67.78
N LEU A 18 3.57 49.21 -67.87
CA LEU A 18 4.42 49.31 -69.08
C LEU A 18 5.90 49.52 -68.68
N HIS A 19 6.66 48.42 -68.54
CA HIS A 19 8.02 48.20 -69.07
C HIS A 19 8.72 47.03 -68.35
N GLN A 20 8.56 45.80 -68.86
CA GLN A 20 9.60 45.12 -69.64
C GLN A 20 9.13 43.73 -70.12
N SER A 21 9.89 43.16 -71.04
CA SER A 21 9.51 42.04 -71.93
C SER A 21 9.77 40.65 -71.32
N PRO A 22 9.15 39.57 -71.81
CA PRO A 22 9.33 38.23 -71.25
C PRO A 22 10.66 37.59 -71.68
N SER A 23 11.26 36.82 -70.78
CA SER A 23 12.25 35.80 -71.10
C SER A 23 11.83 34.45 -70.51
N VAL A 24 11.88 33.40 -71.32
CA VAL A 24 11.45 32.05 -70.92
C VAL A 24 12.60 31.34 -70.23
N PHE A 25 12.40 30.96 -68.97
CA PHE A 25 13.05 29.78 -68.39
C PHE A 25 12.00 28.83 -67.85
N ALA A 26 11.53 27.94 -68.73
CA ALA A 26 10.88 26.71 -68.32
C ALA A 26 11.95 25.75 -67.77
N SER A 27 12.33 25.92 -66.50
CA SER A 27 13.11 24.90 -65.79
C SER A 27 12.19 23.75 -65.38
N SER A 28 12.65 22.52 -65.59
CA SER A 28 11.98 21.35 -65.03
C SER A 28 12.03 21.44 -63.52
N SER A 29 10.85 21.47 -62.87
CA SER A 29 10.75 21.45 -61.41
C SER A 29 11.37 20.15 -60.88
N SER A 30 12.58 20.23 -60.33
CA SER A 30 13.25 19.09 -59.72
C SER A 30 12.43 18.55 -58.53
N ILE A 31 12.63 17.27 -58.18
CA ILE A 31 11.93 16.65 -57.04
C ILE A 31 12.22 17.45 -55.76
N ALA A 32 13.50 17.80 -55.52
CA ALA A 32 13.93 18.68 -54.43
C ALA A 32 13.18 20.03 -54.36
N ALA A 33 12.86 20.66 -55.50
CA ALA A 33 12.08 21.90 -55.50
C ALA A 33 10.65 21.68 -54.99
N LYS A 34 10.01 20.55 -55.35
CA LYS A 34 8.67 20.19 -54.86
C LYS A 34 8.68 19.74 -53.39
N GLU A 35 9.71 19.03 -52.95
CA GLU A 35 9.95 18.69 -51.54
C GLU A 35 10.05 19.98 -50.70
N THR A 36 10.85 20.94 -51.15
CA THR A 36 11.01 22.26 -50.52
C THR A 36 9.68 23.01 -50.44
N GLU A 37 8.97 23.12 -51.57
CA GLU A 37 7.66 23.81 -51.64
C GLU A 37 6.61 23.16 -50.72
N THR A 38 6.60 21.82 -50.65
CA THR A 38 5.65 21.06 -49.83
C THR A 38 5.92 21.25 -48.34
N LEU A 39 7.18 21.24 -47.91
CA LEU A 39 7.55 21.52 -46.52
C LEU A 39 7.21 22.96 -46.12
N LEU A 40 7.48 23.95 -46.98
CA LEU A 40 7.15 25.35 -46.68
C LEU A 40 5.64 25.58 -46.63
N LYS A 41 4.85 24.92 -47.49
CA LYS A 41 3.38 24.92 -47.41
C LYS A 41 2.88 24.28 -46.12
N TRP A 42 3.46 23.15 -45.70
CA TRP A 42 3.11 22.52 -44.43
C TRP A 42 3.44 23.44 -43.25
N LYS A 43 4.67 23.99 -43.17
CA LYS A 43 5.06 25.00 -42.17
C LYS A 43 4.06 26.16 -42.08
N ALA A 44 3.64 26.73 -43.22
CA ALA A 44 2.65 27.82 -43.26
C ALA A 44 1.23 27.42 -42.83
N SER A 45 0.94 26.12 -42.69
CA SER A 45 -0.33 25.58 -42.16
C SER A 45 -0.29 25.25 -40.66
N LEU A 46 0.89 25.29 -40.03
CA LEU A 46 1.09 25.08 -38.60
C LEU A 46 0.87 26.39 -37.81
N ASP A 47 0.78 26.31 -36.48
CA ASP A 47 0.53 27.47 -35.63
C ASP A 47 1.68 28.52 -35.67
N ASN A 48 1.40 29.75 -35.25
CA ASN A 48 2.37 30.86 -35.27
C ASN A 48 3.66 30.57 -34.48
N ASN A 49 3.56 29.84 -33.36
CA ASN A 49 4.75 29.46 -32.57
C ASN A 49 5.59 28.44 -33.35
N THR A 50 4.95 27.42 -33.93
CA THR A 50 5.61 26.44 -34.80
C THR A 50 6.22 27.08 -36.04
N GLN A 51 5.55 28.03 -36.68
CA GLN A 51 6.10 28.81 -37.80
C GLN A 51 7.35 29.57 -37.39
N THR A 52 7.40 30.09 -36.16
CA THR A 52 8.57 30.79 -35.59
C THR A 52 9.72 29.83 -35.33
N VAL A 53 9.46 28.70 -34.66
CA VAL A 53 10.45 27.63 -34.40
C VAL A 53 11.02 27.08 -35.71
N LEU A 54 10.18 26.70 -36.67
CA LEU A 54 10.62 26.26 -37.99
C LEU A 54 11.27 27.38 -38.82
N SER A 55 11.28 28.64 -38.38
CA SER A 55 12.02 29.73 -39.04
C SER A 55 13.43 29.95 -38.50
N SER A 56 13.73 29.54 -37.27
CA SER A 56 15.11 29.45 -36.79
C SER A 56 15.80 28.15 -37.22
N LEU A 57 15.03 27.08 -37.44
CA LEU A 57 15.55 25.75 -37.80
C LEU A 57 15.75 25.52 -39.31
N TRP A 58 14.95 26.14 -40.17
CA TRP A 58 14.96 25.93 -41.62
C TRP A 58 15.54 27.15 -42.34
N VAL A 59 16.86 27.27 -42.29
CA VAL A 59 17.63 28.41 -42.82
C VAL A 59 18.35 28.03 -44.13
N GLY A 60 18.32 28.94 -45.10
CA GLY A 60 18.97 28.74 -46.41
C GLY A 60 18.08 28.03 -47.45
N GLY A 61 18.49 28.13 -48.72
CA GLY A 61 17.67 27.75 -49.88
C GLY A 61 17.65 26.27 -50.26
N SER A 62 18.08 25.35 -49.39
CA SER A 62 18.04 23.91 -49.64
C SER A 62 17.57 23.16 -48.38
N PRO A 63 16.56 22.26 -48.49
CA PRO A 63 16.02 21.54 -47.33
C PRO A 63 17.03 20.56 -46.75
N CYS A 64 18.01 20.10 -47.52
CA CYS A 64 19.08 19.22 -47.07
C CYS A 64 20.04 19.87 -46.04
N ASN A 65 19.91 21.18 -45.81
CA ASN A 65 20.66 21.92 -44.79
C ASN A 65 19.79 22.30 -43.57
N TRP A 66 18.51 21.96 -43.58
CA TRP A 66 17.57 22.33 -42.50
C TRP A 66 17.64 21.33 -41.35
N VAL A 67 17.47 21.81 -40.11
CA VAL A 67 17.46 20.93 -38.94
C VAL A 67 16.30 19.95 -39.04
N GLY A 68 16.59 18.68 -38.73
CA GLY A 68 15.63 17.57 -38.80
C GLY A 68 15.45 16.95 -40.18
N ILE A 69 16.22 17.35 -41.20
CA ILE A 69 16.13 16.79 -42.56
C ILE A 69 17.46 16.14 -42.96
N THR A 70 17.40 14.96 -43.58
CA THR A 70 18.54 14.39 -44.32
C THR A 70 18.14 14.07 -45.76
N CYS A 71 19.10 14.19 -46.67
CA CYS A 71 18.92 13.87 -48.09
C CYS A 71 19.85 12.73 -48.53
N ASP A 72 19.52 12.12 -49.67
CA ASP A 72 20.41 11.21 -50.39
C ASP A 72 21.47 11.95 -51.22
N LYS A 73 22.31 11.19 -51.94
CA LYS A 73 23.36 11.73 -52.82
C LYS A 73 22.81 12.52 -54.03
N ALA A 74 21.51 12.39 -54.34
CA ALA A 74 20.84 13.19 -55.37
C ALA A 74 20.18 14.48 -54.82
N GLY A 75 20.26 14.73 -53.51
CA GLY A 75 19.65 15.91 -52.88
C GLY A 75 18.14 15.79 -52.67
N THR A 76 17.60 14.57 -52.61
CA THR A 76 16.18 14.29 -52.31
C THR A 76 16.02 13.77 -50.89
N ILE A 77 14.86 14.00 -50.26
CA ILE A 77 14.69 13.81 -48.81
C ILE A 77 14.52 12.33 -48.45
N THR A 78 15.30 11.88 -47.46
CA THR A 78 15.30 10.51 -46.93
C THR A 78 14.86 10.42 -45.47
N ASN A 79 15.02 11.50 -44.70
CA ASN A 79 14.55 11.58 -43.31
C ASN A 79 13.88 12.94 -43.05
N LEU A 80 12.74 12.91 -42.36
CA LEU A 80 12.13 14.06 -41.70
C LEU A 80 11.90 13.70 -40.22
N SER A 81 12.78 14.19 -39.34
CA SER A 81 12.80 13.87 -37.92
C SER A 81 12.85 15.15 -37.08
N LEU A 82 11.69 15.54 -36.56
CA LEU A 82 11.49 16.69 -35.66
C LEU A 82 10.74 16.29 -34.37
N PRO A 83 11.31 15.40 -33.55
CA PRO A 83 10.76 15.10 -32.23
C PRO A 83 10.99 16.27 -31.25
N ASP A 84 10.14 16.40 -30.23
CA ASP A 84 10.33 17.29 -29.08
C ASP A 84 10.37 18.82 -29.37
N TYR A 85 10.01 19.26 -30.59
CA TYR A 85 10.05 20.68 -31.01
C TYR A 85 8.79 21.49 -30.67
N GLY A 86 7.77 20.89 -30.04
CA GLY A 86 6.51 21.55 -29.69
C GLY A 86 5.62 21.91 -30.90
N LEU A 87 5.79 21.22 -32.04
CA LEU A 87 5.08 21.49 -33.29
C LEU A 87 3.56 21.34 -33.10
N LYS A 88 2.76 22.28 -33.59
CA LYS A 88 1.31 22.31 -33.44
C LYS A 88 0.59 22.63 -34.75
N GLY A 89 -0.40 21.82 -35.10
CA GLY A 89 -1.15 21.89 -36.36
C GLY A 89 -1.52 20.50 -36.86
N THR A 90 -1.75 20.33 -38.16
CA THR A 90 -2.16 19.03 -38.75
C THR A 90 -1.17 18.55 -39.82
N LEU A 91 -1.26 17.27 -40.21
CA LEU A 91 -0.50 16.72 -41.34
C LEU A 91 -1.20 16.88 -42.70
N HIS A 92 -2.42 17.44 -42.75
CA HIS A 92 -3.24 17.45 -43.97
C HIS A 92 -2.62 18.23 -45.14
N SER A 93 -1.79 19.24 -44.87
CA SER A 93 -1.08 20.01 -45.90
C SER A 93 0.30 19.44 -46.29
N LEU A 94 0.78 18.40 -45.60
CA LEU A 94 2.05 17.73 -45.89
C LEU A 94 1.84 16.63 -46.95
N ASN A 95 1.79 17.03 -48.23
CA ASN A 95 1.48 16.10 -49.31
C ASN A 95 2.59 15.07 -49.54
N PHE A 96 2.41 13.88 -48.95
CA PHE A 96 3.36 12.77 -48.98
C PHE A 96 3.68 12.22 -50.37
N LEU A 97 2.93 12.57 -51.42
CA LEU A 97 3.26 12.24 -52.81
C LEU A 97 4.64 12.79 -53.25
N PHE A 98 5.11 13.89 -52.66
CA PHE A 98 6.33 14.57 -53.09
C PHE A 98 7.62 14.08 -52.40
N PHE A 99 7.56 13.13 -51.46
CA PHE A 99 8.74 12.57 -50.78
C PHE A 99 8.95 11.07 -51.13
N PRO A 100 9.16 10.71 -52.41
CA PRO A 100 9.22 9.30 -52.87
C PRO A 100 10.46 8.54 -52.36
N ASN A 101 11.41 9.23 -51.74
CA ASN A 101 12.64 8.68 -51.17
C ASN A 101 12.66 8.66 -49.63
N LEU A 102 11.57 9.05 -48.96
CA LEU A 102 11.49 9.07 -47.50
C LEU A 102 11.56 7.65 -46.91
N VAL A 103 12.53 7.44 -46.03
CA VAL A 103 12.78 6.18 -45.29
C VAL A 103 12.36 6.32 -43.83
N TRP A 104 12.50 7.52 -43.24
CA TRP A 104 12.18 7.79 -41.84
C TRP A 104 11.29 9.03 -41.71
N LEU A 105 10.19 8.92 -40.96
CA LEU A 105 9.34 10.02 -40.54
C LEU A 105 9.15 9.98 -39.02
N ASN A 106 9.63 10.99 -38.30
CA ASN A 106 9.53 11.11 -36.85
C ASN A 106 9.05 12.51 -36.46
N LEU A 107 7.87 12.59 -35.85
CA LEU A 107 7.26 13.81 -35.32
C LEU A 107 6.79 13.60 -33.87
N ARG A 108 7.47 12.73 -33.13
CA ARG A 108 7.14 12.34 -31.75
C ARG A 108 7.17 13.51 -30.75
N ASN A 109 6.33 13.43 -29.72
CA ASN A 109 6.31 14.37 -28.58
C ASN A 109 6.12 15.83 -29.03
N ASN A 110 5.01 16.06 -29.69
CA ASN A 110 4.60 17.36 -30.23
C ASN A 110 3.12 17.61 -29.87
N SER A 111 2.49 18.63 -30.46
CA SER A 111 1.07 18.96 -30.32
C SER A 111 0.35 18.92 -31.67
N LEU A 112 0.71 17.96 -32.52
CA LEU A 112 0.06 17.74 -33.82
C LEU A 112 -1.26 17.00 -33.61
N TYR A 113 -2.30 17.40 -34.36
CA TYR A 113 -3.67 16.95 -34.14
C TYR A 113 -4.45 16.66 -35.43
N GLY A 114 -5.62 16.03 -35.25
CA GLY A 114 -6.52 15.64 -36.34
C GLY A 114 -6.15 14.28 -36.97
N PRO A 115 -6.73 13.93 -38.13
CA PRO A 115 -6.52 12.63 -38.75
C PRO A 115 -5.15 12.48 -39.40
N ILE A 116 -4.56 11.28 -39.28
CA ILE A 116 -3.44 10.84 -40.10
C ILE A 116 -3.96 10.72 -41.55
N PRO A 117 -3.39 11.45 -42.53
CA PRO A 117 -3.96 11.50 -43.87
C PRO A 117 -3.66 10.23 -44.67
N SER A 118 -4.65 9.74 -45.42
CA SER A 118 -4.54 8.51 -46.22
C SER A 118 -3.39 8.50 -47.23
N HIS A 119 -3.01 9.65 -47.77
CA HIS A 119 -1.86 9.77 -48.68
C HIS A 119 -0.51 9.43 -48.02
N ILE A 120 -0.45 9.15 -46.71
CA ILE A 120 0.73 8.56 -46.06
C ILE A 120 1.13 7.22 -46.71
N GLY A 121 0.18 6.45 -47.26
CA GLY A 121 0.43 5.22 -48.01
C GLY A 121 1.29 5.38 -49.28
N ASN A 122 1.53 6.61 -49.73
CA ASN A 122 2.40 6.90 -50.88
C ASN A 122 3.90 6.72 -50.56
N LEU A 123 4.29 6.66 -49.27
CA LEU A 123 5.68 6.63 -48.81
C LEU A 123 6.30 5.22 -48.96
N SER A 124 6.34 4.69 -50.19
CA SER A 124 6.66 3.28 -50.49
C SER A 124 8.00 2.74 -50.00
N LYS A 125 8.93 3.60 -49.54
CA LYS A 125 10.25 3.25 -48.97
C LYS A 125 10.36 3.46 -47.46
N LEU A 126 9.29 3.89 -46.79
CA LEU A 126 9.30 4.19 -45.37
C LEU A 126 9.53 2.91 -44.56
N THR A 127 10.57 2.89 -43.73
CA THR A 127 10.85 1.80 -42.78
C THR A 127 10.47 2.18 -41.36
N HIS A 128 10.56 3.47 -40.99
CA HIS A 128 10.29 3.96 -39.64
C HIS A 128 9.27 5.10 -39.65
N LEU A 129 8.18 4.93 -38.89
CA LEU A 129 7.12 5.93 -38.68
C LEU A 129 6.85 6.13 -37.19
N ASP A 130 7.20 7.29 -36.64
CA ASP A 130 6.88 7.66 -35.25
C ASP A 130 6.08 8.97 -35.20
N LEU A 131 4.81 8.86 -34.78
CA LEU A 131 3.86 9.94 -34.53
C LEU A 131 3.36 9.92 -33.06
N SER A 132 4.05 9.19 -32.18
CA SER A 132 3.63 9.02 -30.78
C SER A 132 3.70 10.32 -29.96
N TYR A 133 3.00 10.36 -28.83
CA TYR A 133 2.93 11.52 -27.92
C TYR A 133 2.49 12.79 -28.68
N ASN A 134 1.26 12.75 -29.20
CA ASN A 134 0.61 13.83 -29.94
C ASN A 134 -0.90 13.80 -29.64
N THR A 135 -1.72 14.57 -30.36
CA THR A 135 -3.19 14.53 -30.27
C THR A 135 -3.84 14.20 -31.62
N PHE A 136 -3.22 13.28 -32.37
CA PHE A 136 -3.83 12.70 -33.58
C PHE A 136 -5.10 11.93 -33.21
N SER A 137 -6.14 12.05 -34.03
CA SER A 137 -7.49 11.51 -33.76
C SER A 137 -8.15 10.95 -35.02
N GLY A 138 -9.37 10.42 -34.91
CA GLY A 138 -10.01 9.69 -36.02
C GLY A 138 -9.50 8.26 -36.13
N ASN A 139 -9.39 7.70 -37.35
CA ASN A 139 -9.00 6.30 -37.57
C ASN A 139 -7.57 6.18 -38.10
N ILE A 140 -6.92 5.03 -37.85
CA ILE A 140 -5.72 4.61 -38.60
C ILE A 140 -6.13 4.43 -40.09
N PRO A 141 -5.54 5.17 -41.05
CA PRO A 141 -5.89 5.01 -42.47
C PRO A 141 -5.46 3.63 -42.99
N SER A 142 -6.34 3.00 -43.76
CA SER A 142 -6.12 1.67 -44.34
C SER A 142 -4.91 1.61 -45.28
N GLU A 143 -4.57 2.75 -45.86
CA GLU A 143 -3.50 3.01 -46.80
C GLU A 143 -2.10 2.88 -46.17
N ILE A 144 -1.99 2.84 -44.84
CA ILE A 144 -0.76 2.39 -44.16
C ILE A 144 -0.40 0.95 -44.57
N CYS A 145 -1.38 0.13 -44.95
CA CYS A 145 -1.16 -1.20 -45.53
C CYS A 145 -0.60 -1.18 -46.96
N LEU A 146 -0.15 -0.03 -47.48
CA LEU A 146 0.64 0.07 -48.72
C LEU A 146 2.15 0.17 -48.43
N LEU A 147 2.55 0.41 -47.19
CA LEU A 147 3.93 0.65 -46.75
C LEU A 147 4.72 -0.66 -46.58
N LYS A 148 4.97 -1.35 -47.68
CA LYS A 148 5.60 -2.69 -47.70
C LYS A 148 7.01 -2.77 -47.09
N SER A 149 7.70 -1.64 -46.98
CA SER A 149 9.03 -1.53 -46.36
C SER A 149 8.99 -1.22 -44.86
N LEU A 150 7.81 -1.03 -44.25
CA LEU A 150 7.69 -0.60 -42.87
C LEU A 150 8.19 -1.67 -41.89
N GLU A 151 9.11 -1.28 -41.01
CA GLU A 151 9.73 -2.13 -39.98
C GLU A 151 9.17 -1.76 -38.59
N LEU A 152 9.10 -0.46 -38.28
CA LEU A 152 8.57 0.07 -37.02
C LEU A 152 7.46 1.09 -37.27
N ILE A 153 6.35 0.95 -36.55
CA ILE A 153 5.28 1.95 -36.48
C ILE A 153 4.89 2.28 -35.04
N SER A 154 4.91 3.57 -34.71
CA SER A 154 4.57 4.11 -33.40
C SER A 154 3.54 5.22 -33.52
N LEU A 155 2.34 4.97 -32.99
CA LEU A 155 1.22 5.92 -32.88
C LEU A 155 0.76 6.08 -31.42
N ALA A 156 1.55 5.58 -30.47
CA ALA A 156 1.21 5.50 -29.06
C ALA A 156 0.93 6.87 -28.41
N SER A 157 0.11 6.88 -27.35
CA SER A 157 -0.26 8.08 -26.59
C SER A 157 -0.82 9.19 -27.52
N ASN A 158 -2.00 8.92 -28.08
CA ASN A 158 -2.77 9.77 -28.99
C ASN A 158 -4.29 9.57 -28.76
N GLU A 159 -5.14 10.26 -29.53
CA GLU A 159 -6.61 10.15 -29.50
C GLU A 159 -7.17 9.26 -30.63
N ILE A 160 -6.38 8.31 -31.16
CA ILE A 160 -6.75 7.50 -32.33
C ILE A 160 -7.77 6.44 -31.93
N SER A 161 -8.76 6.24 -32.80
CA SER A 161 -9.94 5.43 -32.61
C SER A 161 -10.21 4.53 -33.83
N GLY A 162 -11.39 3.90 -33.89
CA GLY A 162 -11.70 2.92 -34.94
C GLY A 162 -10.91 1.62 -34.75
N SER A 163 -10.78 0.81 -35.81
CA SER A 163 -10.12 -0.49 -35.76
C SER A 163 -8.74 -0.49 -36.38
N ILE A 164 -7.85 -1.36 -35.86
CA ILE A 164 -6.56 -1.65 -36.49
C ILE A 164 -6.82 -2.24 -37.90
N PRO A 165 -6.22 -1.70 -38.98
CA PRO A 165 -6.44 -2.24 -40.33
C PRO A 165 -5.99 -3.70 -40.44
N LEU A 166 -6.90 -4.58 -40.89
CA LEU A 166 -6.77 -6.05 -40.82
C LEU A 166 -5.53 -6.63 -41.55
N GLU A 167 -4.94 -5.84 -42.45
CA GLU A 167 -3.84 -6.24 -43.33
C GLU A 167 -2.45 -5.78 -42.86
N ILE A 168 -2.37 -4.92 -41.83
CA ILE A 168 -1.13 -4.21 -41.47
C ILE A 168 0.00 -5.16 -41.05
N GLY A 169 -0.31 -6.28 -40.38
CA GLY A 169 0.65 -7.35 -40.07
C GLY A 169 0.48 -8.62 -40.92
N ARG A 170 -0.14 -8.53 -42.11
CA ARG A 170 0.11 -9.52 -43.18
C ARG A 170 1.44 -9.24 -43.88
N GLN A 171 2.03 -8.07 -43.69
CA GLN A 171 3.27 -7.64 -44.32
C GLN A 171 4.45 -8.02 -43.42
N SER A 172 5.26 -8.97 -43.87
CA SER A 172 6.30 -9.65 -43.07
C SER A 172 7.59 -8.84 -42.90
N SER A 173 7.49 -7.52 -42.94
CA SER A 173 8.55 -6.53 -42.72
C SER A 173 8.41 -5.85 -41.36
N VAL A 174 7.18 -5.62 -40.89
CA VAL A 174 6.92 -4.97 -39.60
C VAL A 174 7.37 -5.88 -38.46
N SER A 175 8.28 -5.41 -37.62
CA SER A 175 8.80 -6.09 -36.44
C SER A 175 8.18 -5.58 -35.13
N GLU A 176 7.87 -4.28 -35.04
CA GLU A 176 7.34 -3.63 -33.83
C GLU A 176 6.17 -2.67 -34.10
N ILE A 177 5.11 -2.80 -33.30
CA ILE A 177 3.88 -1.99 -33.38
C ILE A 177 3.54 -1.41 -32.00
N TYR A 178 3.60 -0.08 -31.89
CA TYR A 178 3.29 0.68 -30.68
C TYR A 178 2.03 1.54 -30.87
N PHE A 179 0.85 1.02 -30.51
CA PHE A 179 -0.43 1.75 -30.54
C PHE A 179 -1.08 1.84 -29.14
N PHE A 180 -0.29 1.75 -28.08
CA PHE A 180 -0.78 1.84 -26.71
C PHE A 180 -1.30 3.24 -26.36
N ASP A 181 -2.08 3.36 -25.27
CA ASP A 181 -2.70 4.61 -24.79
C ASP A 181 -3.49 5.33 -25.90
N ASN A 182 -4.55 4.68 -26.40
CA ASN A 182 -5.39 5.18 -27.49
C ASN A 182 -6.86 4.68 -27.30
N TYR A 183 -7.75 4.99 -28.25
CA TYR A 183 -9.17 4.61 -28.24
C TYR A 183 -9.52 3.51 -29.25
N LEU A 184 -8.57 2.67 -29.68
CA LEU A 184 -8.77 1.64 -30.70
C LEU A 184 -9.76 0.55 -30.25
N ARG A 185 -10.52 0.00 -31.19
CA ARG A 185 -11.66 -0.91 -30.98
C ARG A 185 -11.67 -2.09 -31.94
N GLY A 186 -12.42 -3.13 -31.56
CA GLY A 186 -12.65 -4.31 -32.38
C GLY A 186 -11.55 -5.36 -32.24
N ASN A 187 -11.57 -6.36 -33.12
CA ASN A 187 -10.69 -7.52 -33.01
C ASN A 187 -9.30 -7.26 -33.62
N MET A 188 -8.28 -7.86 -33.01
CA MET A 188 -6.93 -7.90 -33.54
C MET A 188 -6.83 -8.86 -34.75
N THR A 189 -5.76 -8.74 -35.51
CA THR A 189 -5.42 -9.67 -36.60
C THR A 189 -3.96 -10.13 -36.50
N LYS A 190 -3.41 -10.72 -37.57
CA LYS A 190 -2.00 -11.10 -37.67
C LYS A 190 -1.13 -9.85 -37.47
N LEU A 191 -0.33 -9.81 -36.41
CA LEU A 191 0.51 -8.66 -36.04
C LEU A 191 1.77 -9.17 -35.33
N VAL A 192 2.94 -8.61 -35.65
CA VAL A 192 4.25 -8.95 -35.05
C VAL A 192 4.61 -7.87 -34.03
N GLY A 193 5.15 -8.26 -32.86
CA GLY A 193 5.66 -7.34 -31.83
C GLY A 193 4.62 -6.34 -31.31
N LEU A 194 3.74 -6.76 -30.40
CA LEU A 194 2.53 -6.00 -30.04
C LEU A 194 2.63 -5.22 -28.73
N HIS A 195 2.45 -3.90 -28.83
CA HIS A 195 2.29 -2.99 -27.69
C HIS A 195 0.99 -2.18 -27.85
N LEU A 196 -0.11 -2.75 -27.35
CA LEU A 196 -1.49 -2.28 -27.54
C LEU A 196 -2.22 -2.00 -26.20
N GLN A 197 -1.48 -1.90 -25.09
CA GLN A 197 -2.10 -1.69 -23.76
C GLN A 197 -2.89 -0.37 -23.67
N HIS A 198 -3.89 -0.32 -22.77
CA HIS A 198 -4.84 0.79 -22.62
C HIS A 198 -5.54 1.18 -23.94
N ASN A 199 -6.43 0.29 -24.40
CA ASN A 199 -7.30 0.51 -25.55
C ASN A 199 -8.68 -0.15 -25.27
N HIS A 200 -9.59 -0.12 -26.26
CA HIS A 200 -10.91 -0.76 -26.21
C HIS A 200 -11.00 -1.97 -27.16
N LEU A 201 -9.90 -2.70 -27.37
CA LEU A 201 -9.86 -3.88 -28.24
C LEU A 201 -10.69 -5.01 -27.64
N SER A 202 -11.39 -5.78 -28.47
CA SER A 202 -12.34 -6.79 -28.01
C SER A 202 -12.47 -7.98 -28.96
N GLY A 203 -12.89 -9.12 -28.40
CA GLY A 203 -12.87 -10.41 -29.10
C GLY A 203 -11.60 -11.23 -28.82
N PRO A 204 -11.45 -12.38 -29.51
CA PRO A 204 -10.42 -13.36 -29.17
C PRO A 204 -9.03 -13.02 -29.70
N ILE A 205 -8.01 -13.26 -28.88
CA ILE A 205 -6.61 -13.15 -29.28
C ILE A 205 -6.35 -14.10 -30.47
N PRO A 206 -5.94 -13.62 -31.66
CA PRO A 206 -5.89 -14.44 -32.86
C PRO A 206 -4.89 -15.60 -32.75
N SER A 207 -5.37 -16.83 -32.97
CA SER A 207 -4.54 -18.05 -32.96
C SER A 207 -3.37 -18.03 -33.97
N THR A 208 -3.41 -17.14 -34.96
CA THR A 208 -2.30 -16.88 -35.89
C THR A 208 -1.03 -16.34 -35.22
N LEU A 209 -1.11 -15.81 -33.99
CA LEU A 209 0.06 -15.46 -33.17
C LEU A 209 0.96 -16.68 -32.89
N ASN A 210 0.41 -17.90 -32.93
CA ASN A 210 1.17 -19.17 -32.82
C ASN A 210 2.29 -19.29 -33.88
N ASN A 211 2.18 -18.59 -35.02
CA ASN A 211 3.13 -18.69 -36.12
C ASN A 211 4.33 -17.73 -35.96
N LEU A 212 4.40 -16.94 -34.88
CA LEU A 212 5.38 -15.88 -34.72
C LEU A 212 6.63 -16.35 -33.98
N THR A 213 7.56 -16.92 -34.75
CA THR A 213 8.85 -17.42 -34.26
C THR A 213 9.79 -16.36 -33.67
N HIS A 214 9.50 -15.06 -33.88
CA HIS A 214 10.35 -13.94 -33.45
C HIS A 214 9.69 -13.03 -32.39
N LEU A 215 8.56 -13.43 -31.80
CA LEU A 215 7.81 -12.62 -30.84
C LEU A 215 8.54 -12.51 -29.48
N GLN A 216 9.11 -11.35 -29.17
CA GLN A 216 9.80 -11.09 -27.89
C GLN A 216 8.93 -10.42 -26.81
N SER A 217 7.95 -9.62 -27.21
CA SER A 217 7.10 -8.81 -26.32
C SER A 217 5.66 -8.83 -26.82
N LEU A 218 4.71 -9.17 -25.93
CA LEU A 218 3.27 -9.17 -26.18
C LEU A 218 2.56 -8.44 -25.04
N ARG A 219 2.13 -7.20 -25.30
CA ARG A 219 1.49 -6.32 -24.30
C ARG A 219 0.10 -5.88 -24.76
N LEU A 220 -0.92 -6.44 -24.10
CA LEU A 220 -2.34 -6.27 -24.41
C LEU A 220 -3.16 -5.83 -23.17
N ALA A 221 -2.47 -5.46 -22.09
CA ALA A 221 -3.07 -5.13 -20.80
C ALA A 221 -4.12 -4.00 -20.89
N TYR A 222 -5.14 -4.03 -20.03
CA TYR A 222 -6.21 -3.03 -19.96
C TYR A 222 -6.93 -2.86 -21.32
N ASN A 223 -7.64 -3.91 -21.72
CA ASN A 223 -8.48 -3.96 -22.92
C ASN A 223 -9.76 -4.77 -22.60
N ASN A 224 -10.57 -5.09 -23.61
CA ASN A 224 -11.79 -5.89 -23.46
C ASN A 224 -11.69 -7.24 -24.24
N LEU A 225 -10.47 -7.76 -24.42
CA LEU A 225 -10.21 -9.03 -25.11
C LEU A 225 -10.84 -10.20 -24.34
N ASN A 226 -11.18 -11.28 -25.04
CA ASN A 226 -11.80 -12.47 -24.45
C ASN A 226 -11.27 -13.78 -25.07
N GLY A 227 -11.80 -14.92 -24.65
CA GLY A 227 -11.33 -16.23 -25.14
C GLY A 227 -9.93 -16.60 -24.66
N PRO A 228 -9.33 -17.68 -25.19
CA PRO A 228 -8.05 -18.21 -24.72
C PRO A 228 -6.85 -17.44 -25.25
N LEU A 229 -5.74 -17.54 -24.51
CA LEU A 229 -4.41 -17.24 -25.06
C LEU A 229 -4.04 -18.29 -26.14
N PRO A 230 -3.28 -17.92 -27.18
CA PRO A 230 -2.83 -18.87 -28.20
C PRO A 230 -1.87 -19.93 -27.62
N GLU A 231 -2.22 -21.21 -27.80
CA GLU A 231 -1.49 -22.35 -27.19
C GLU A 231 0.01 -22.39 -27.51
N ASN A 232 0.42 -21.84 -28.65
CA ASN A 232 1.79 -21.81 -29.16
C ASN A 232 2.39 -20.38 -29.14
N VAL A 233 1.95 -19.51 -28.21
CA VAL A 233 2.42 -18.12 -28.09
C VAL A 233 3.94 -17.98 -27.87
N CYS A 234 4.64 -19.00 -27.34
CA CYS A 234 6.10 -19.06 -27.30
C CYS A 234 6.70 -20.18 -28.19
N HIS A 235 6.08 -20.50 -29.32
CA HIS A 235 6.65 -21.48 -30.27
C HIS A 235 8.06 -21.10 -30.78
N GLY A 236 8.36 -19.80 -30.85
CA GLY A 236 9.70 -19.30 -31.21
C GLY A 236 10.78 -19.41 -30.14
N GLY A 237 10.44 -19.68 -28.87
CA GLY A 237 11.41 -19.72 -27.77
C GLY A 237 12.08 -18.39 -27.44
N LEU A 238 11.56 -17.26 -27.94
CA LEU A 238 12.12 -15.91 -27.79
C LEU A 238 11.24 -14.94 -27.00
N LEU A 239 10.08 -15.37 -26.50
CA LEU A 239 9.15 -14.51 -25.75
C LEU A 239 9.74 -14.18 -24.37
N VAL A 240 10.03 -12.90 -24.14
CA VAL A 240 10.62 -12.38 -22.88
C VAL A 240 9.54 -11.81 -21.95
N ASN A 241 8.52 -11.16 -22.53
CA ASN A 241 7.53 -10.40 -21.77
C ASN A 241 6.11 -10.61 -22.30
N LEU A 242 5.25 -11.23 -21.49
CA LEU A 242 3.84 -11.46 -21.74
C LEU A 242 3.00 -10.70 -20.71
N THR A 243 2.28 -9.65 -21.13
CA THR A 243 1.39 -8.88 -20.23
C THR A 243 -0.01 -8.70 -20.84
N VAL A 244 -1.02 -9.34 -20.26
CA VAL A 244 -2.43 -9.28 -20.71
C VAL A 244 -3.42 -8.95 -19.57
N ILE A 245 -2.88 -8.45 -18.45
CA ILE A 245 -3.55 -7.86 -17.28
C ILE A 245 -4.89 -7.20 -17.60
N ASN A 246 -5.92 -7.40 -16.76
CA ASN A 246 -7.22 -6.72 -16.83
C ASN A 246 -7.85 -6.79 -18.23
N ASN A 247 -8.26 -8.01 -18.59
CA ASN A 247 -9.05 -8.36 -19.76
C ASN A 247 -10.11 -9.43 -19.36
N ASN A 248 -10.90 -9.92 -20.31
CA ASN A 248 -11.87 -11.01 -20.10
C ASN A 248 -11.35 -12.36 -20.64
N LEU A 249 -10.03 -12.58 -20.67
CA LEU A 249 -9.42 -13.79 -21.23
C LEU A 249 -9.72 -15.00 -20.36
N MET A 250 -9.95 -16.15 -20.97
CA MET A 250 -10.50 -17.32 -20.29
C MET A 250 -9.96 -18.65 -20.81
N GLY A 251 -10.03 -19.70 -20.00
CA GLY A 251 -9.50 -21.02 -20.33
C GLY A 251 -8.04 -21.18 -19.90
N HIS A 252 -7.35 -22.16 -20.46
CA HIS A 252 -6.05 -22.59 -19.94
C HIS A 252 -4.91 -21.61 -20.29
N ILE A 253 -3.92 -21.50 -19.39
CA ILE A 253 -2.64 -20.85 -19.72
C ILE A 253 -1.87 -21.77 -20.68
N PRO A 254 -1.32 -21.26 -21.80
CA PRO A 254 -0.64 -22.08 -22.81
C PRO A 254 0.52 -22.92 -22.28
N THR A 255 0.52 -24.22 -22.60
CA THR A 255 1.58 -25.16 -22.20
C THR A 255 2.91 -24.90 -22.92
N SER A 256 2.93 -24.12 -24.01
CA SER A 256 4.18 -23.65 -24.62
C SER A 256 5.02 -22.75 -23.71
N LEU A 257 4.44 -22.12 -22.67
CA LEU A 257 5.20 -21.31 -21.72
C LEU A 257 6.18 -22.14 -20.87
N LYS A 258 5.85 -23.40 -20.55
CA LYS A 258 6.67 -24.37 -19.82
C LYS A 258 8.08 -24.59 -20.39
N ASN A 259 8.23 -24.47 -21.71
CA ASN A 259 9.51 -24.63 -22.41
C ASN A 259 10.16 -23.29 -22.79
N CYS A 260 9.53 -22.17 -22.45
CA CYS A 260 9.88 -20.83 -22.92
C CYS A 260 10.99 -20.20 -22.05
N LYS A 261 12.22 -20.73 -22.17
CA LYS A 261 13.40 -20.33 -21.38
C LYS A 261 13.81 -18.85 -21.49
N SER A 262 13.22 -18.10 -22.43
CA SER A 262 13.41 -16.67 -22.61
C SER A 262 12.55 -15.80 -21.69
N LEU A 263 11.51 -16.34 -21.04
CA LEU A 263 10.60 -15.56 -20.23
C LEU A 263 11.32 -14.89 -19.05
N TYR A 264 11.04 -13.61 -18.87
CA TYR A 264 11.45 -12.78 -17.75
C TYR A 264 10.22 -12.22 -17.00
N ARG A 265 9.09 -12.05 -17.70
CA ARG A 265 7.87 -11.47 -17.14
C ARG A 265 6.62 -12.09 -17.73
N VAL A 266 5.76 -12.58 -16.83
CA VAL A 266 4.41 -13.06 -17.14
C VAL A 266 3.42 -12.34 -16.21
N ARG A 267 2.48 -11.61 -16.80
CA ARG A 267 1.48 -10.78 -16.11
C ARG A 267 0.08 -11.02 -16.69
N LEU A 268 -0.68 -11.90 -16.05
CA LEU A 268 -2.01 -12.34 -16.47
C LEU A 268 -3.12 -11.92 -15.48
N GLU A 269 -2.84 -10.99 -14.55
CA GLU A 269 -3.73 -10.63 -13.44
C GLU A 269 -5.09 -10.10 -13.92
N GLY A 270 -6.15 -10.30 -13.13
CA GLY A 270 -7.49 -9.77 -13.42
C GLY A 270 -8.06 -10.32 -14.73
N ASN A 271 -8.18 -11.64 -14.84
CA ASN A 271 -8.72 -12.35 -15.99
C ASN A 271 -9.60 -13.53 -15.51
N HIS A 272 -9.91 -14.48 -16.40
CA HIS A 272 -10.69 -15.69 -16.11
C HIS A 272 -9.93 -16.96 -16.53
N PHE A 273 -8.60 -16.96 -16.41
CA PHE A 273 -7.79 -18.14 -16.73
C PHE A 273 -8.05 -19.28 -15.75
N THR A 274 -8.14 -20.50 -16.27
CA THR A 274 -8.45 -21.74 -15.54
C THR A 274 -7.34 -22.78 -15.76
N GLY A 275 -7.48 -23.94 -15.10
CA GLY A 275 -6.59 -25.08 -15.29
C GLY A 275 -5.39 -25.10 -14.36
N ASN A 276 -4.50 -26.06 -14.59
CA ASN A 276 -3.39 -26.39 -13.70
C ASN A 276 -2.13 -25.55 -14.01
N ILE A 277 -1.74 -24.68 -13.09
CA ILE A 277 -0.54 -23.84 -13.21
C ILE A 277 0.75 -24.67 -13.39
N SER A 278 0.82 -25.87 -12.78
CA SER A 278 1.97 -26.79 -12.91
C SER A 278 2.07 -27.43 -14.30
N GLU A 279 0.99 -27.45 -15.09
CA GLU A 279 1.02 -27.90 -16.48
C GLU A 279 1.49 -26.78 -17.41
N ALA A 280 1.07 -25.54 -17.14
CA ALA A 280 1.40 -24.35 -17.93
C ALA A 280 2.87 -23.92 -17.83
N PHE A 281 3.49 -24.03 -16.64
CA PHE A 281 4.89 -23.61 -16.40
C PHE A 281 5.84 -24.76 -16.06
N GLY A 282 5.34 -25.91 -15.59
CA GLY A 282 6.16 -27.06 -15.22
C GLY A 282 6.92 -26.92 -13.90
N GLU A 283 7.76 -27.91 -13.59
CA GLU A 283 8.80 -27.76 -12.56
C GLU A 283 10.04 -27.15 -13.25
N ILE A 284 10.48 -25.97 -12.81
CA ILE A 284 11.62 -25.29 -13.43
C ILE A 284 12.92 -26.02 -13.08
N PRO A 285 13.80 -26.34 -14.06
CA PRO A 285 15.09 -26.99 -13.80
C PRO A 285 15.99 -26.14 -12.88
N LYS A 286 16.73 -26.81 -11.99
CA LYS A 286 17.57 -26.15 -10.97
C LYS A 286 18.62 -25.20 -11.57
N GLU A 287 19.03 -25.42 -12.82
CA GLU A 287 19.95 -24.52 -13.54
C GLU A 287 19.43 -23.06 -13.70
N LEU A 288 18.12 -22.83 -13.74
CA LEU A 288 17.59 -21.45 -13.86
C LEU A 288 17.73 -20.63 -12.57
N GLY A 289 17.81 -21.27 -11.40
CA GLY A 289 18.08 -20.58 -10.13
C GLY A 289 19.45 -19.90 -10.07
N ALA A 290 20.36 -20.23 -11.00
CA ALA A 290 21.68 -19.61 -11.14
C ALA A 290 21.71 -18.40 -12.09
N LEU A 291 20.60 -18.04 -12.75
CA LEU A 291 20.54 -16.89 -13.67
C LEU A 291 20.14 -15.62 -12.92
N THR A 292 21.01 -14.61 -12.96
CA THR A 292 21.00 -13.40 -12.10
C THR A 292 19.93 -12.35 -12.46
N LEU A 293 18.73 -12.77 -12.89
CA LEU A 293 17.66 -11.89 -13.40
C LEU A 293 16.33 -12.17 -12.68
N MET A 294 15.72 -11.13 -12.10
CA MET A 294 14.42 -11.23 -11.39
C MET A 294 13.28 -11.57 -12.35
N PHE A 295 12.88 -12.85 -12.41
CA PHE A 295 11.61 -13.23 -13.00
C PHE A 295 10.44 -12.55 -12.27
N ARG A 296 9.33 -12.33 -12.96
CA ARG A 296 8.10 -11.83 -12.33
C ARG A 296 6.90 -12.62 -12.84
N LEU A 297 6.27 -13.36 -11.94
CA LEU A 297 5.02 -14.06 -12.19
C LEU A 297 3.90 -13.40 -11.39
N LEU A 298 2.98 -12.77 -12.09
CA LEU A 298 1.81 -12.12 -11.49
C LEU A 298 0.57 -12.69 -12.19
N LEU A 299 -0.23 -13.46 -11.45
CA LEU A 299 -1.38 -14.23 -11.96
C LEU A 299 -2.67 -13.99 -11.15
N SER A 300 -2.68 -12.96 -10.30
CA SER A 300 -3.72 -12.75 -9.31
C SER A 300 -5.10 -12.44 -9.88
N GLY A 301 -6.15 -12.83 -9.16
CA GLY A 301 -7.53 -12.64 -9.61
C GLY A 301 -7.84 -13.45 -10.87
N ASN A 302 -7.71 -14.77 -10.78
CA ASN A 302 -8.02 -15.74 -11.83
C ASN A 302 -8.71 -16.98 -11.20
N GLN A 303 -8.84 -18.08 -11.97
CA GLN A 303 -9.47 -19.33 -11.54
C GLN A 303 -8.48 -20.51 -11.67
N LEU A 304 -7.19 -20.25 -11.46
CA LEU A 304 -6.10 -21.22 -11.62
C LEU A 304 -6.06 -22.19 -10.44
N SER A 305 -5.72 -23.45 -10.72
CA SER A 305 -5.58 -24.51 -9.72
C SER A 305 -4.26 -25.28 -9.91
N GLY A 306 -4.08 -26.37 -9.18
CA GLY A 306 -2.82 -27.15 -9.18
C GLY A 306 -1.87 -26.71 -8.07
N LYS A 307 -0.57 -26.95 -8.24
CA LYS A 307 0.49 -26.61 -7.27
C LYS A 307 1.31 -25.41 -7.75
N ILE A 308 1.69 -24.54 -6.82
CA ILE A 308 2.68 -23.47 -7.02
C ILE A 308 3.95 -24.06 -7.68
N PRO A 309 4.40 -23.55 -8.84
CA PRO A 309 5.72 -23.84 -9.39
C PRO A 309 6.80 -23.00 -8.69
N PRO A 310 8.11 -23.24 -8.92
CA PRO A 310 9.17 -22.46 -8.28
C PRO A 310 9.64 -21.27 -9.17
N GLU A 311 9.18 -20.04 -8.91
CA GLU A 311 9.59 -18.83 -9.67
C GLU A 311 10.38 -17.77 -8.90
N ILE A 312 11.34 -17.13 -9.58
CA ILE A 312 12.43 -16.34 -8.97
C ILE A 312 12.12 -14.82 -8.94
N GLY A 313 11.82 -14.22 -7.78
CA GLY A 313 12.00 -12.77 -7.57
C GLY A 313 10.76 -12.00 -7.10
N ILE A 314 9.67 -12.02 -7.86
CA ILE A 314 8.34 -11.57 -7.39
C ILE A 314 7.28 -12.58 -7.83
N LEU A 315 6.49 -13.04 -6.86
CA LEU A 315 5.43 -14.01 -7.05
C LEU A 315 4.12 -13.49 -6.44
N ASP A 316 3.12 -13.27 -7.28
CA ASP A 316 1.73 -12.99 -6.86
C ASP A 316 0.78 -13.99 -7.54
N LEU A 317 0.25 -14.89 -6.71
CA LEU A 317 -0.73 -15.91 -7.09
C LEU A 317 -2.07 -15.68 -6.38
N SER A 318 -2.28 -14.50 -5.79
CA SER A 318 -3.42 -14.23 -4.93
C SER A 318 -4.78 -14.34 -5.63
N HIS A 319 -5.86 -14.59 -4.88
CA HIS A 319 -7.22 -14.73 -5.41
C HIS A 319 -7.32 -15.75 -6.57
N ASN A 320 -7.04 -17.01 -6.26
CA ASN A 320 -7.09 -18.15 -7.18
C ASN A 320 -7.65 -19.41 -6.47
N LEU A 321 -7.54 -20.58 -7.11
CA LEU A 321 -8.04 -21.88 -6.63
C LEU A 321 -6.89 -22.90 -6.44
N ILE A 322 -5.70 -22.42 -6.10
CA ILE A 322 -4.47 -23.24 -5.98
C ILE A 322 -4.54 -24.11 -4.73
N ILE A 323 -4.09 -25.37 -4.83
CA ILE A 323 -4.27 -26.42 -3.81
C ILE A 323 -2.96 -27.11 -3.42
N GLY A 324 -2.95 -27.66 -2.20
CA GLY A 324 -1.83 -28.45 -1.68
C GLY A 324 -0.78 -27.61 -0.97
N ALA A 325 0.36 -28.24 -0.65
CA ALA A 325 1.43 -27.61 0.12
C ALA A 325 2.32 -26.68 -0.70
N ILE A 326 2.81 -25.63 -0.04
CA ILE A 326 3.84 -24.74 -0.57
C ILE A 326 5.13 -25.55 -0.79
N PRO A 327 5.77 -25.53 -1.99
CA PRO A 327 6.98 -26.30 -2.25
C PRO A 327 8.18 -25.85 -1.42
N GLN A 328 8.96 -26.79 -0.89
CA GLN A 328 10.20 -26.48 -0.15
C GLN A 328 11.24 -25.73 -1.00
N GLN A 329 11.24 -26.00 -2.32
CA GLN A 329 12.07 -25.36 -3.33
C GLN A 329 11.83 -23.86 -3.42
N LEU A 330 10.64 -23.37 -3.04
CA LEU A 330 10.32 -21.94 -3.02
C LEU A 330 11.14 -21.18 -1.94
N GLY A 331 11.77 -21.90 -1.01
CA GLY A 331 12.77 -21.36 -0.08
C GLY A 331 14.22 -21.34 -0.60
N GLU A 332 14.53 -21.99 -1.73
CA GLU A 332 15.84 -21.89 -2.41
C GLU A 332 16.00 -20.51 -3.12
N LEU A 333 14.98 -19.66 -3.09
CA LEU A 333 14.84 -18.43 -3.86
C LEU A 333 15.34 -17.19 -3.12
N HIS A 334 16.64 -17.13 -2.79
CA HIS A 334 17.21 -16.07 -1.96
C HIS A 334 16.99 -14.63 -2.48
N SER A 335 16.62 -14.44 -3.75
CA SER A 335 16.28 -13.14 -4.38
C SER A 335 14.77 -12.80 -4.42
N LEU A 336 13.91 -13.58 -3.74
CA LEU A 336 12.46 -13.31 -3.65
C LEU A 336 12.19 -12.11 -2.73
N GLU A 337 11.68 -11.00 -3.28
CA GLU A 337 11.42 -9.75 -2.53
C GLU A 337 9.99 -9.67 -1.98
N ILE A 338 9.03 -10.15 -2.77
CA ILE A 338 7.58 -10.04 -2.53
C ILE A 338 6.92 -11.38 -2.86
N LEU A 339 6.12 -11.89 -1.91
CA LEU A 339 5.35 -13.13 -2.03
C LEU A 339 3.89 -12.91 -1.62
N ASP A 340 2.96 -12.95 -2.56
CA ASP A 340 1.52 -13.01 -2.25
C ASP A 340 0.89 -14.32 -2.76
N LEU A 341 0.38 -15.11 -1.83
CA LEU A 341 -0.31 -16.38 -2.05
C LEU A 341 -1.76 -16.35 -1.51
N SER A 342 -2.24 -15.17 -1.11
CA SER A 342 -3.49 -15.04 -0.35
C SER A 342 -4.74 -15.44 -1.13
N HIS A 343 -5.84 -15.75 -0.43
CA HIS A 343 -7.10 -16.15 -1.04
C HIS A 343 -6.94 -17.33 -2.01
N ASN A 344 -6.48 -18.46 -1.48
CA ASN A 344 -6.27 -19.73 -2.18
C ASN A 344 -6.71 -20.92 -1.28
N MET A 345 -6.40 -22.16 -1.67
CA MET A 345 -6.69 -23.38 -0.91
C MET A 345 -5.40 -24.16 -0.55
N LEU A 346 -4.30 -23.44 -0.30
CA LEU A 346 -3.01 -24.02 0.09
C LEU A 346 -3.06 -24.59 1.51
N ASN A 347 -2.49 -25.77 1.74
CA ASN A 347 -2.59 -26.50 3.01
C ASN A 347 -1.23 -27.02 3.53
N GLY A 348 -1.22 -27.56 4.75
CA GLY A 348 0.02 -27.99 5.41
C GLY A 348 0.87 -26.81 5.89
N SER A 349 2.16 -27.03 6.15
CA SER A 349 3.04 -26.04 6.76
C SER A 349 3.83 -25.18 5.78
N ILE A 350 4.16 -23.97 6.21
CA ILE A 350 5.13 -23.11 5.52
C ILE A 350 6.51 -23.80 5.57
N PRO A 351 7.26 -23.91 4.46
CA PRO A 351 8.53 -24.64 4.45
C PRO A 351 9.60 -24.03 5.34
N ILE A 352 10.38 -24.88 6.02
CA ILE A 352 11.48 -24.44 6.91
C ILE A 352 12.57 -23.67 6.14
N SER A 353 12.75 -23.93 4.84
CA SER A 353 13.64 -23.19 3.95
C SER A 353 13.25 -21.72 3.75
N PHE A 354 12.05 -21.29 4.16
CA PHE A 354 11.70 -19.86 4.16
C PHE A 354 12.52 -19.04 5.15
N ASN A 355 13.21 -19.68 6.12
CA ASN A 355 14.15 -18.98 6.99
C ASN A 355 15.39 -18.46 6.24
N ASP A 356 15.66 -18.95 5.03
CA ASP A 356 16.82 -18.57 4.21
C ASP A 356 16.50 -17.49 3.16
N LEU A 357 15.25 -17.00 3.12
CA LEU A 357 14.77 -15.96 2.18
C LEU A 357 15.14 -14.54 2.65
N GLN A 358 16.44 -14.24 2.65
CA GLN A 358 16.97 -12.99 3.22
C GLN A 358 16.52 -11.71 2.49
N SER A 359 16.17 -11.78 1.20
CA SER A 359 15.64 -10.64 0.43
C SER A 359 14.14 -10.40 0.62
N LEU A 360 13.40 -11.29 1.30
CA LEU A 360 11.96 -11.15 1.45
C LEU A 360 11.64 -9.93 2.33
N THR A 361 10.77 -9.05 1.82
CA THR A 361 10.35 -7.81 2.50
C THR A 361 8.84 -7.75 2.71
N VAL A 362 8.06 -8.24 1.75
CA VAL A 362 6.59 -8.29 1.81
C VAL A 362 6.13 -9.72 1.64
N VAL A 363 5.28 -10.19 2.55
CA VAL A 363 4.64 -11.50 2.45
C VAL A 363 3.16 -11.39 2.81
N ASN A 364 2.33 -12.10 2.06
CA ASN A 364 0.90 -12.28 2.34
C ASN A 364 0.50 -13.72 1.97
N ILE A 365 -0.02 -14.46 2.93
CA ILE A 365 -0.43 -15.87 2.83
C ILE A 365 -1.82 -16.09 3.47
N SER A 366 -2.55 -15.02 3.72
CA SER A 366 -3.87 -15.02 4.36
C SER A 366 -4.93 -15.75 3.54
N TYR A 367 -6.07 -16.11 4.17
CA TYR A 367 -7.20 -16.78 3.51
C TYR A 367 -6.77 -18.05 2.75
N ASN A 368 -6.21 -19.00 3.49
CA ASN A 368 -5.73 -20.30 3.02
C ASN A 368 -6.03 -21.38 4.08
N GLN A 369 -5.45 -22.58 3.95
CA GLN A 369 -5.62 -23.72 4.85
C GLN A 369 -4.31 -24.11 5.57
N LEU A 370 -3.36 -23.17 5.70
CA LEU A 370 -2.01 -23.42 6.23
C LEU A 370 -1.99 -23.61 7.75
N GLU A 371 -1.00 -24.34 8.25
CA GLU A 371 -0.84 -24.69 9.67
C GLU A 371 0.63 -24.63 10.15
N GLY A 372 0.83 -24.53 11.47
CA GLY A 372 2.15 -24.63 12.09
C GLY A 372 2.89 -23.31 12.29
N PRO A 373 4.22 -23.35 12.45
CA PRO A 373 5.02 -22.17 12.77
C PRO A 373 5.25 -21.26 11.57
N ILE A 374 5.20 -19.96 11.81
CA ILE A 374 5.63 -18.93 10.86
C ILE A 374 7.18 -18.83 10.82
N PRO A 375 7.82 -18.64 9.64
CA PRO A 375 9.27 -18.48 9.54
C PRO A 375 9.85 -17.30 10.33
N ASN A 376 11.04 -17.48 10.88
CA ASN A 376 11.72 -16.55 11.80
C ASN A 376 12.58 -15.53 11.04
N ILE A 377 11.97 -14.78 10.10
CA ILE A 377 12.65 -13.74 9.30
C ILE A 377 11.87 -12.42 9.31
N LYS A 378 12.56 -11.31 8.98
CA LYS A 378 12.03 -9.94 9.10
C LYS A 378 10.66 -9.75 8.46
N ALA A 379 10.47 -10.17 7.20
CA ALA A 379 9.19 -10.04 6.50
C ALA A 379 8.01 -10.70 7.22
N PHE A 380 8.23 -11.85 7.87
CA PHE A 380 7.18 -12.55 8.61
C PHE A 380 6.95 -12.01 10.03
N HIS A 381 7.90 -11.24 10.58
CA HIS A 381 7.71 -10.51 11.84
C HIS A 381 7.05 -9.14 11.62
N GLU A 382 7.31 -8.49 10.49
CA GLU A 382 6.72 -7.20 10.09
C GLU A 382 5.43 -7.35 9.26
N ALA A 383 5.08 -8.59 8.86
CA ALA A 383 3.80 -8.90 8.24
C ALA A 383 2.64 -8.52 9.16
N SER A 384 1.63 -7.85 8.61
CA SER A 384 0.40 -7.57 9.35
C SER A 384 -0.36 -8.86 9.68
N PHE A 385 -1.21 -8.83 10.69
CA PHE A 385 -2.15 -9.93 10.92
C PHE A 385 -3.02 -10.19 9.69
N ASP A 386 -3.44 -9.14 8.96
CA ASP A 386 -4.16 -9.26 7.69
C ASP A 386 -3.41 -10.06 6.62
N ALA A 387 -2.07 -10.08 6.65
CA ALA A 387 -1.25 -10.88 5.76
C ALA A 387 -1.11 -12.37 6.15
N LEU A 388 -1.62 -12.77 7.33
CA LEU A 388 -1.44 -14.10 7.93
C LEU A 388 -2.76 -14.79 8.33
N ARG A 389 -3.82 -14.00 8.57
CA ARG A 389 -5.14 -14.41 9.05
C ARG A 389 -5.83 -15.46 8.20
N ASN A 390 -6.90 -16.05 8.77
CA ASN A 390 -7.78 -17.00 8.09
C ASN A 390 -7.00 -18.17 7.46
N ASN A 391 -6.18 -18.80 8.31
CA ASN A 391 -5.47 -20.03 8.05
C ASN A 391 -5.81 -21.04 9.15
N ASN A 392 -5.60 -22.33 8.91
CA ASN A 392 -6.06 -23.40 9.80
C ASN A 392 -5.32 -23.46 11.14
N GLY A 393 -4.07 -23.02 11.24
CA GLY A 393 -3.35 -23.05 12.51
C GLY A 393 -1.99 -22.36 12.50
N LEU A 394 -1.89 -21.19 11.87
CA LEU A 394 -0.64 -20.42 11.84
C LEU A 394 -0.37 -19.75 13.20
N CYS A 395 0.83 -19.98 13.72
CA CYS A 395 1.27 -19.48 15.02
C CYS A 395 2.55 -18.63 14.88
N GLY A 396 2.47 -17.39 15.35
CA GLY A 396 3.57 -16.42 15.36
C GLY A 396 3.92 -15.98 16.78
N THR A 397 5.20 -15.72 17.04
CA THR A 397 5.73 -15.37 18.36
C THR A 397 7.00 -14.53 18.16
N THR A 398 7.36 -13.72 19.16
CA THR A 398 8.70 -13.14 19.31
C THR A 398 9.71 -14.20 19.81
N TRP A 399 9.79 -15.35 19.10
CA TRP A 399 10.33 -16.67 19.52
C TRP A 399 11.77 -16.68 20.09
N ARG A 400 12.00 -16.21 21.31
CA ARG A 400 13.27 -16.45 22.05
C ARG A 400 13.13 -17.25 23.35
N PHE A 401 11.90 -17.55 23.79
CA PHE A 401 11.65 -18.26 25.05
C PHE A 401 11.24 -19.73 24.81
N PHE A 402 10.17 -19.98 24.06
CA PHE A 402 9.61 -21.33 23.83
C PHE A 402 10.44 -22.20 22.87
N THR A 403 11.13 -21.58 21.89
CA THR A 403 12.08 -22.25 20.98
C THR A 403 13.26 -22.88 21.72
N VAL A 404 13.80 -22.18 22.74
CA VAL A 404 14.88 -22.68 23.60
C VAL A 404 14.41 -23.85 24.47
N ARG A 405 13.10 -24.00 24.68
CA ARG A 405 12.47 -25.08 25.46
C ARG A 405 11.83 -26.18 24.60
N GLY A 406 12.05 -26.17 23.28
CA GLY A 406 11.69 -27.26 22.37
C GLY A 406 10.25 -27.26 21.83
N TYR A 407 9.46 -26.21 22.06
CA TYR A 407 8.09 -26.13 21.56
C TYR A 407 8.01 -25.59 20.13
N ASN A 408 7.16 -26.20 19.31
CA ASN A 408 6.72 -25.68 18.01
C ASN A 408 5.26 -25.17 18.09
N GLY A 409 4.82 -24.39 17.10
CA GLY A 409 3.49 -23.76 17.10
C GLY A 409 2.30 -24.72 17.25
N ARG A 410 2.39 -25.92 16.66
CA ARG A 410 1.33 -26.93 16.76
C ARG A 410 1.25 -27.54 18.16
N ILE A 411 2.39 -27.96 18.71
CA ILE A 411 2.47 -28.52 20.07
C ILE A 411 2.05 -27.45 21.09
N LEU A 412 2.39 -26.17 20.88
CA LEU A 412 1.96 -25.08 21.75
C LEU A 412 0.44 -24.86 21.70
N TYR A 413 -0.18 -24.94 20.52
CA TYR A 413 -1.65 -24.91 20.40
C TYR A 413 -2.29 -26.11 21.12
N GLU A 414 -1.86 -27.33 20.79
CA GLU A 414 -2.39 -28.57 21.38
C GLU A 414 -2.28 -28.55 22.92
N ASN A 415 -1.12 -28.16 23.47
CA ASN A 415 -0.91 -28.00 24.91
C ASN A 415 -1.78 -26.91 25.55
N ILE A 416 -2.11 -25.82 24.84
CA ILE A 416 -2.95 -24.75 25.39
C ILE A 416 -4.43 -25.17 25.42
N ILE A 417 -4.89 -25.92 24.41
CA ILE A 417 -6.24 -26.52 24.44
C ILE A 417 -6.35 -27.52 25.61
N GLU A 418 -5.35 -28.39 25.79
CA GLU A 418 -5.33 -29.34 26.90
C GLU A 418 -5.26 -28.62 28.28
N ALA A 419 -4.28 -27.73 28.46
CA ALA A 419 -4.05 -27.02 29.73
C ALA A 419 -5.11 -25.97 30.10
N THR A 420 -6.08 -25.69 29.23
CA THR A 420 -7.27 -24.88 29.53
C THR A 420 -8.57 -25.70 29.61
N GLU A 421 -8.51 -27.02 29.40
CA GLU A 421 -9.69 -27.90 29.24
C GLU A 421 -10.64 -27.40 28.12
N ASP A 422 -10.10 -27.11 26.93
CA ASP A 422 -10.77 -26.42 25.80
C ASP A 422 -11.50 -25.12 26.22
N PHE A 423 -10.78 -24.28 26.97
CA PHE A 423 -11.30 -23.02 27.51
C PHE A 423 -12.48 -23.18 28.48
N SER A 424 -12.42 -24.20 29.32
CA SER A 424 -13.31 -24.44 30.47
C SER A 424 -13.43 -23.23 31.38
N SER A 425 -14.64 -22.99 31.90
CA SER A 425 -14.91 -21.94 32.87
C SER A 425 -14.14 -22.11 34.19
N ASN A 426 -13.69 -23.32 34.52
CA ASN A 426 -12.83 -23.60 35.67
C ASN A 426 -11.50 -22.84 35.60
N ASN A 427 -10.97 -22.67 34.39
CA ASN A 427 -9.68 -22.03 34.12
C ASN A 427 -9.81 -20.54 33.78
N CYS A 428 -11.02 -20.01 33.68
CA CYS A 428 -11.29 -18.61 33.36
C CYS A 428 -10.97 -17.70 34.56
N ILE A 429 -9.99 -16.81 34.40
CA ILE A 429 -9.54 -15.85 35.42
C ILE A 429 -10.08 -14.43 35.20
N GLY A 430 -10.71 -14.16 34.05
CA GLY A 430 -11.37 -12.89 33.77
C GLY A 430 -12.05 -12.86 32.40
N SER A 431 -13.00 -11.94 32.21
CA SER A 431 -13.63 -11.69 30.91
C SER A 431 -13.90 -10.19 30.75
N GLY A 432 -13.60 -9.68 29.55
CA GLY A 432 -13.80 -8.29 29.15
C GLY A 432 -14.44 -8.22 27.77
N GLY A 433 -14.65 -7.00 27.22
CA GLY A 433 -15.38 -6.82 25.96
C GLY A 433 -14.79 -7.62 24.78
N TYR A 434 -13.46 -7.66 24.68
CA TYR A 434 -12.74 -8.23 23.53
C TYR A 434 -12.42 -9.73 23.66
N GLY A 435 -12.57 -10.33 24.84
CA GLY A 435 -12.26 -11.74 25.07
C GLY A 435 -12.28 -12.18 26.53
N ALA A 436 -12.00 -13.46 26.75
CA ALA A 436 -11.86 -14.07 28.07
C ALA A 436 -10.41 -14.57 28.30
N VAL A 437 -9.90 -14.38 29.51
CA VAL A 437 -8.54 -14.74 29.92
C VAL A 437 -8.58 -16.00 30.77
N TYR A 438 -7.75 -16.97 30.41
CA TYR A 438 -7.64 -18.27 31.05
C TYR A 438 -6.25 -18.47 31.61
N LYS A 439 -6.15 -19.17 32.74
CA LYS A 439 -4.89 -19.68 33.27
C LYS A 439 -4.61 -21.03 32.61
N ALA A 440 -3.41 -21.21 32.06
CA ALA A 440 -2.96 -22.48 31.52
C ALA A 440 -1.66 -22.91 32.20
N ALA A 441 -1.60 -24.17 32.67
CA ALA A 441 -0.39 -24.78 33.21
C ALA A 441 0.21 -25.74 32.17
N LEU A 442 1.28 -25.31 31.50
CA LEU A 442 1.90 -26.06 30.41
C LEU A 442 2.72 -27.26 30.95
N PRO A 443 2.93 -28.33 30.15
CA PRO A 443 3.54 -29.58 30.63
C PRO A 443 4.93 -29.50 31.28
N ILE A 444 5.69 -28.41 31.07
CA ILE A 444 6.99 -28.16 31.75
C ILE A 444 6.86 -27.40 33.08
N GLY A 445 5.65 -27.21 33.61
CA GLY A 445 5.39 -26.47 34.86
C GLY A 445 5.36 -24.94 34.70
N GLU A 446 5.35 -24.43 33.47
CA GLU A 446 5.15 -23.00 33.21
C GLU A 446 3.68 -22.64 33.28
N VAL A 447 3.35 -21.54 33.97
CA VAL A 447 2.00 -20.99 34.02
C VAL A 447 1.94 -19.77 33.10
N VAL A 448 0.97 -19.73 32.20
CA VAL A 448 0.75 -18.63 31.25
C VAL A 448 -0.70 -18.13 31.33
N ALA A 449 -0.90 -16.87 30.97
CA ALA A 449 -2.23 -16.31 30.75
C ALA A 449 -2.58 -16.40 29.26
N VAL A 450 -3.79 -16.84 28.93
CA VAL A 450 -4.27 -17.04 27.56
C VAL A 450 -5.56 -16.25 27.33
N LYS A 451 -5.51 -15.16 26.55
CA LYS A 451 -6.67 -14.32 26.19
C LYS A 451 -7.28 -14.84 24.89
N LYS A 452 -8.36 -15.61 25.00
CA LYS A 452 -9.16 -16.08 23.85
C LYS A 452 -10.14 -14.99 23.43
N LEU A 453 -10.13 -14.65 22.14
CA LEU A 453 -11.05 -13.67 21.58
C LEU A 453 -12.50 -14.19 21.58
N HIS A 454 -13.45 -13.28 21.76
CA HIS A 454 -14.85 -13.58 21.49
C HIS A 454 -15.09 -13.71 19.98
N GLN A 455 -15.38 -14.94 19.53
CA GLN A 455 -15.89 -15.20 18.18
C GLN A 455 -17.38 -14.86 18.12
N SER A 456 -17.75 -13.89 17.29
CA SER A 456 -19.14 -13.48 17.05
C SER A 456 -19.40 -13.45 15.55
N GLU A 457 -20.46 -14.10 15.10
CA GLU A 457 -20.71 -14.35 13.67
C GLU A 457 -21.12 -13.10 12.87
N ASP A 458 -21.40 -11.97 13.53
CA ASP A 458 -21.98 -10.78 12.87
C ASP A 458 -21.36 -9.44 13.34
N SER A 459 -21.11 -8.54 12.37
CA SER A 459 -20.61 -7.14 12.43
C SER A 459 -19.41 -6.75 13.33
N MET A 460 -19.35 -7.18 14.60
CA MET A 460 -18.33 -6.78 15.58
C MET A 460 -16.92 -7.31 15.29
N ILE A 461 -16.80 -8.25 14.34
CA ILE A 461 -15.54 -8.80 13.80
C ILE A 461 -14.52 -7.68 13.53
N SER A 462 -14.98 -6.57 12.93
CA SER A 462 -14.11 -5.45 12.54
C SER A 462 -13.49 -4.64 13.69
N ASN A 463 -13.97 -4.81 14.93
CA ASN A 463 -13.42 -4.15 16.12
C ASN A 463 -12.60 -5.12 16.98
N ASN A 464 -13.05 -6.36 17.15
CA ASN A 464 -12.31 -7.38 17.91
C ASN A 464 -10.98 -7.74 17.22
N LEU A 465 -10.94 -7.76 15.89
CA LEU A 465 -9.69 -7.98 15.14
C LEU A 465 -8.71 -6.80 15.28
N LYS A 466 -9.19 -5.54 15.15
CA LYS A 466 -8.36 -4.35 15.38
C LYS A 466 -7.77 -4.29 16.78
N ALA A 467 -8.51 -4.77 17.78
CA ALA A 467 -8.00 -4.85 19.15
C ALA A 467 -6.84 -5.86 19.24
N PHE A 468 -7.03 -7.07 18.71
CA PHE A 468 -6.00 -8.10 18.63
C PHE A 468 -4.76 -7.65 17.84
N GLU A 469 -4.96 -6.95 16.72
CA GLU A 469 -3.91 -6.33 15.90
C GLU A 469 -3.11 -5.27 16.69
N SER A 470 -3.79 -4.32 17.34
CA SER A 470 -3.16 -3.30 18.20
C SER A 470 -2.34 -3.94 19.32
N GLU A 471 -2.87 -4.99 19.95
CA GLU A 471 -2.25 -5.67 21.08
C GLU A 471 -1.00 -6.48 20.66
N ILE A 472 -1.06 -7.17 19.51
CA ILE A 472 0.13 -7.84 18.93
C ILE A 472 1.18 -6.82 18.52
N HIS A 473 0.81 -5.76 17.78
CA HIS A 473 1.76 -4.78 17.24
C HIS A 473 2.45 -3.98 18.36
N ALA A 474 1.73 -3.60 19.42
CA ALA A 474 2.33 -2.90 20.56
C ALA A 474 3.25 -3.82 21.38
N LEU A 475 2.81 -5.04 21.73
CA LEU A 475 3.56 -5.93 22.63
C LEU A 475 4.63 -6.79 21.93
N SER A 476 4.74 -6.75 20.60
CA SER A 476 5.89 -7.33 19.88
C SER A 476 7.12 -6.41 19.93
N GLU A 477 6.90 -5.08 19.92
CA GLU A 477 7.93 -4.03 19.93
C GLU A 477 8.31 -3.59 21.35
N ILE A 478 7.32 -3.40 22.24
CA ILE A 478 7.53 -2.99 23.65
C ILE A 478 8.26 -4.06 24.47
N ARG A 479 9.26 -3.63 25.26
CA ARG A 479 9.86 -4.44 26.35
C ARG A 479 10.22 -3.56 27.55
N HIS A 480 9.40 -3.60 28.60
CA HIS A 480 9.61 -2.83 29.83
C HIS A 480 9.19 -3.64 31.07
N ARG A 481 9.86 -3.42 32.21
CA ARG A 481 9.67 -4.22 33.45
C ARG A 481 8.29 -4.09 34.11
N ASN A 482 7.54 -3.04 33.75
CA ASN A 482 6.22 -2.71 34.29
C ASN A 482 5.12 -2.84 33.20
N ILE A 483 5.34 -3.67 32.18
CA ILE A 483 4.39 -3.96 31.09
C ILE A 483 4.36 -5.47 30.87
N VAL A 484 3.15 -6.05 30.81
CA VAL A 484 2.95 -7.48 30.59
C VAL A 484 3.56 -7.93 29.26
N LYS A 485 4.41 -8.94 29.34
CA LYS A 485 5.11 -9.55 28.22
C LYS A 485 4.20 -10.49 27.43
N LEU A 486 3.96 -10.14 26.17
CA LEU A 486 3.40 -11.07 25.19
C LEU A 486 4.43 -12.15 24.85
N TYR A 487 4.03 -13.41 25.00
CA TYR A 487 4.77 -14.59 24.55
C TYR A 487 4.45 -14.98 23.11
N GLY A 488 3.22 -14.71 22.64
CA GLY A 488 2.87 -14.79 21.23
C GLY A 488 1.38 -14.98 20.97
N PHE A 489 1.03 -15.40 19.75
CA PHE A 489 -0.35 -15.50 19.29
C PHE A 489 -0.62 -16.79 18.50
N CYS A 490 -1.87 -17.23 18.52
CA CYS A 490 -2.39 -18.26 17.64
C CYS A 490 -3.56 -17.71 16.81
N SER A 491 -3.53 -17.98 15.50
CA SER A 491 -4.64 -17.74 14.58
C SER A 491 -5.17 -19.08 14.08
N HIS A 492 -6.22 -19.58 14.72
CA HIS A 492 -6.89 -20.85 14.37
C HIS A 492 -8.41 -20.62 14.23
N PRO A 493 -9.11 -21.19 13.21
CA PRO A 493 -10.49 -20.80 12.87
C PRO A 493 -11.53 -20.94 14.00
N LYS A 494 -11.30 -21.84 14.96
CA LYS A 494 -12.16 -22.03 16.15
C LYS A 494 -11.67 -21.31 17.42
N ASN A 495 -10.42 -20.87 17.45
CA ASN A 495 -9.70 -20.54 18.69
C ASN A 495 -8.54 -19.56 18.40
N SER A 496 -8.84 -18.27 18.18
CA SER A 496 -7.81 -17.22 18.13
C SER A 496 -7.51 -16.70 19.53
N PHE A 497 -6.24 -16.66 19.93
CA PHE A 497 -5.83 -16.26 21.27
C PHE A 497 -4.42 -15.67 21.35
N LEU A 498 -4.19 -14.87 22.40
CA LEU A 498 -2.90 -14.33 22.81
C LEU A 498 -2.38 -15.04 24.05
N VAL A 499 -1.06 -15.23 24.14
CA VAL A 499 -0.37 -15.90 25.25
C VAL A 499 0.59 -14.91 25.89
N TYR A 500 0.52 -14.76 27.21
CA TYR A 500 1.33 -13.83 28.01
C TYR A 500 1.93 -14.54 29.23
N GLU A 501 2.84 -13.86 29.93
CA GLU A 501 3.17 -14.25 31.29
C GLU A 501 1.96 -14.17 32.24
N PHE A 502 1.92 -15.06 33.22
CA PHE A 502 0.87 -15.09 34.24
C PHE A 502 1.32 -14.26 35.45
N VAL A 503 0.55 -13.22 35.79
CA VAL A 503 0.83 -12.29 36.90
C VAL A 503 -0.08 -12.62 38.09
N GLU A 504 0.50 -13.01 39.22
CA GLU A 504 -0.15 -13.94 40.16
C GLU A 504 -1.29 -13.35 40.99
N ARG A 505 -1.26 -12.06 41.34
CA ARG A 505 -2.32 -11.43 42.17
C ARG A 505 -3.50 -10.91 41.33
N GLY A 506 -3.45 -11.07 40.01
CA GLY A 506 -4.44 -10.53 39.09
C GLY A 506 -4.45 -9.00 39.08
N SER A 507 -5.62 -8.41 38.81
CA SER A 507 -5.73 -6.96 38.65
C SER A 507 -5.79 -6.19 39.98
N LEU A 508 -5.18 -5.01 39.98
CA LEU A 508 -5.18 -4.03 41.07
C LEU A 508 -6.59 -3.77 41.62
N LYS A 509 -7.61 -3.74 40.76
CA LYS A 509 -9.02 -3.58 41.16
C LYS A 509 -9.53 -4.72 42.03
N MET A 510 -9.10 -5.97 41.80
CA MET A 510 -9.45 -7.09 42.68
C MET A 510 -8.73 -6.97 44.02
N VAL A 511 -7.44 -6.61 43.99
CA VAL A 511 -6.62 -6.38 45.19
C VAL A 511 -7.17 -5.27 46.07
N LEU A 512 -7.60 -4.13 45.49
CA LEU A 512 -8.20 -3.01 46.21
C LEU A 512 -9.64 -3.28 46.69
N ARG A 513 -10.40 -4.13 45.99
CA ARG A 513 -11.79 -4.47 46.34
C ARG A 513 -11.89 -5.46 47.50
N ASN A 514 -11.01 -6.47 47.54
CA ASN A 514 -10.94 -7.37 48.69
C ASN A 514 -10.30 -6.64 49.88
N LYS A 515 -10.90 -6.75 51.07
CA LYS A 515 -10.46 -6.04 52.28
C LYS A 515 -9.04 -6.44 52.68
N ASP A 516 -8.75 -7.73 52.67
CA ASP A 516 -7.53 -8.25 53.29
C ASP A 516 -6.31 -7.95 52.41
N THR A 517 -6.41 -8.22 51.10
CA THR A 517 -5.36 -7.85 50.12
C THR A 517 -5.16 -6.35 49.99
N ALA A 518 -6.20 -5.52 50.20
CA ALA A 518 -6.06 -4.08 50.24
C ALA A 518 -5.36 -3.57 51.50
N MET A 519 -5.37 -4.35 52.59
CA MET A 519 -4.61 -4.08 53.81
C MET A 519 -3.16 -4.59 53.71
N GLU A 520 -2.90 -5.66 52.95
CA GLU A 520 -1.54 -6.09 52.59
C GLU A 520 -0.84 -5.12 51.64
N LEU A 521 -1.61 -4.48 50.74
CA LEU A 521 -1.15 -3.39 49.86
C LEU A 521 -1.05 -2.08 50.67
N ASP A 522 -0.02 -1.97 51.50
CA ASP A 522 0.31 -0.80 52.31
C ASP A 522 0.70 0.45 51.48
N TRP A 523 0.99 1.55 52.17
CA TRP A 523 1.32 2.83 51.55
C TRP A 523 2.58 2.82 50.68
N GLU A 524 3.62 2.08 51.04
CA GLU A 524 4.86 2.03 50.25
C GLU A 524 4.63 1.22 48.97
N LYS A 525 3.92 0.09 49.07
CA LYS A 525 3.48 -0.68 47.90
C LYS A 525 2.57 0.14 46.99
N ARG A 526 1.60 0.89 47.53
CA ARG A 526 0.72 1.79 46.76
C ARG A 526 1.50 2.85 45.99
N LEU A 527 2.50 3.47 46.62
CA LEU A 527 3.39 4.43 45.97
C LEU A 527 4.24 3.76 44.87
N ASN A 528 4.68 2.52 45.07
CA ASN A 528 5.45 1.77 44.07
C ASN A 528 4.58 1.33 42.88
N VAL A 529 3.32 0.93 43.10
CA VAL A 529 2.34 0.68 42.01
C VAL A 529 2.17 1.91 41.13
N VAL A 530 2.00 3.10 41.73
CA VAL A 530 1.88 4.37 40.99
C VAL A 530 3.17 4.69 40.21
N LYS A 531 4.35 4.49 40.81
CA LYS A 531 5.65 4.63 40.14
C LYS A 531 5.80 3.66 38.95
N GLY A 532 5.41 2.39 39.11
CA GLY A 532 5.48 1.36 38.08
C GLY A 532 4.67 1.72 36.83
N VAL A 533 3.41 2.13 37.02
CA VAL A 533 2.54 2.58 35.92
C VAL A 533 3.07 3.88 35.28
N ALA A 534 3.59 4.83 36.08
CA ALA A 534 4.20 6.05 35.56
C ALA A 534 5.42 5.77 34.67
N ASN A 535 6.29 4.84 35.09
CA ASN A 535 7.45 4.40 34.30
C ASN A 535 7.01 3.74 32.98
N ALA A 536 6.03 2.84 33.03
CA ALA A 536 5.49 2.16 31.85
C ALA A 536 4.94 3.15 30.82
N LEU A 537 4.13 4.11 31.26
CA LEU A 537 3.58 5.15 30.39
C LEU A 537 4.66 6.10 29.84
N SER A 538 5.63 6.51 30.68
CA SER A 538 6.76 7.33 30.23
C SER A 538 7.54 6.65 29.10
N TYR A 539 7.84 5.36 29.25
CA TYR A 539 8.53 4.57 28.23
C TYR A 539 7.75 4.55 26.90
N MET A 540 6.45 4.27 26.94
CA MET A 540 5.61 4.22 25.73
C MET A 540 5.42 5.58 25.04
N HIS A 541 5.34 6.66 25.82
CA HIS A 541 5.12 8.03 25.30
C HIS A 541 6.38 8.72 24.80
N HIS A 542 7.56 8.37 25.33
CA HIS A 542 8.78 9.17 25.15
C HIS A 542 10.04 8.39 24.76
N ASP A 543 10.16 7.12 25.15
CA ASP A 543 11.33 6.28 24.85
C ASP A 543 11.09 5.41 23.60
N HIS A 544 9.82 5.15 23.24
CA HIS A 544 9.44 4.46 22.01
C HIS A 544 9.25 5.44 20.83
N SER A 545 9.64 5.02 19.62
CA SER A 545 9.46 5.80 18.39
C SER A 545 8.94 4.91 17.25
N PRO A 546 7.74 5.16 16.70
CA PRO A 546 6.80 6.22 17.07
C PRO A 546 6.15 5.99 18.46
N PRO A 547 5.71 7.05 19.17
CA PRO A 547 5.08 6.93 20.49
C PRO A 547 3.81 6.08 20.49
N ILE A 548 3.58 5.35 21.58
CA ILE A 548 2.45 4.43 21.76
C ILE A 548 1.55 4.96 22.89
N ILE A 549 0.27 5.17 22.59
CA ILE A 549 -0.76 5.60 23.56
C ILE A 549 -1.60 4.38 23.92
N HIS A 550 -1.82 4.13 25.22
CA HIS A 550 -2.53 2.96 25.72
C HIS A 550 -4.05 3.07 25.58
N ARG A 551 -4.61 4.27 25.79
CA ARG A 551 -6.03 4.67 25.65
C ARG A 551 -7.01 4.05 26.65
N ASP A 552 -6.70 2.89 27.26
CA ASP A 552 -7.49 2.30 28.35
C ASP A 552 -6.67 1.98 29.61
N ILE A 553 -6.13 3.01 30.27
CA ILE A 553 -5.50 2.85 31.59
C ILE A 553 -6.57 2.84 32.69
N SER A 554 -6.69 1.71 33.39
CA SER A 554 -7.61 1.55 34.52
C SER A 554 -7.10 0.48 35.50
N SER A 555 -7.68 0.39 36.71
CA SER A 555 -7.28 -0.65 37.67
C SER A 555 -7.71 -2.08 37.30
N ASN A 556 -8.55 -2.26 36.26
CA ASN A 556 -8.72 -3.58 35.62
C ASN A 556 -7.42 -4.02 34.92
N ASN A 557 -6.73 -3.06 34.30
CA ASN A 557 -5.71 -3.28 33.28
C ASN A 557 -4.28 -3.13 33.84
N VAL A 558 -4.15 -2.88 35.14
CA VAL A 558 -2.89 -2.98 35.89
C VAL A 558 -2.92 -4.24 36.72
N LEU A 559 -1.99 -5.16 36.46
CA LEU A 559 -1.81 -6.42 37.20
C LEU A 559 -0.69 -6.27 38.23
N LEU A 560 -0.76 -7.05 39.32
CA LEU A 560 0.26 -7.06 40.38
C LEU A 560 0.89 -8.46 40.54
N ASP A 561 2.21 -8.53 40.56
CA ASP A 561 2.96 -9.77 40.81
C ASP A 561 3.08 -10.11 42.31
N LEU A 562 3.83 -11.17 42.64
CA LEU A 562 4.05 -11.59 44.03
C LEU A 562 4.67 -10.49 44.92
N ASP A 563 5.51 -9.61 44.37
CA ASP A 563 6.16 -8.52 45.11
C ASP A 563 5.32 -7.22 45.12
N TYR A 564 4.15 -7.23 44.46
CA TYR A 564 3.26 -6.08 44.22
C TYR A 564 3.85 -5.02 43.28
N GLU A 565 4.82 -5.36 42.44
CA GLU A 565 5.20 -4.50 41.32
C GLU A 565 4.09 -4.50 40.26
N ALA A 566 3.93 -3.36 39.58
CA ALA A 566 2.80 -3.10 38.70
C ALA A 566 3.14 -3.37 37.23
N HIS A 567 2.24 -4.09 36.55
CA HIS A 567 2.36 -4.47 35.14
C HIS A 567 1.14 -3.97 34.35
N VAL A 568 1.36 -3.06 33.40
CA VAL A 568 0.30 -2.56 32.50
C VAL A 568 -0.04 -3.64 31.45
N SER A 569 -1.33 -3.80 31.15
CA SER A 569 -1.88 -4.87 30.32
C SER A 569 -3.14 -4.41 29.53
N ASP A 570 -3.66 -5.28 28.67
CA ASP A 570 -4.76 -5.01 27.72
C ASP A 570 -4.49 -3.87 26.73
N PHE A 571 -3.51 -4.11 25.85
CA PHE A 571 -3.15 -3.22 24.76
C PHE A 571 -4.15 -3.28 23.58
N GLY A 572 -5.31 -3.93 23.77
CA GLY A 572 -6.37 -4.04 22.76
C GLY A 572 -7.00 -2.71 22.32
N THR A 573 -6.62 -1.60 22.95
CA THR A 573 -7.06 -0.25 22.53
C THR A 573 -5.88 0.66 22.14
N ALA A 574 -4.65 0.16 22.23
CA ALA A 574 -3.43 0.95 22.05
C ALA A 574 -3.22 1.43 20.60
N ARG A 575 -2.48 2.54 20.44
CA ARG A 575 -2.23 3.16 19.14
C ARG A 575 -0.87 3.87 19.04
N PHE A 576 -0.18 3.63 17.93
CA PHE A 576 1.03 4.35 17.53
C PHE A 576 0.70 5.72 16.89
N LEU A 577 1.36 6.80 17.34
CA LEU A 577 1.31 8.12 16.71
C LEU A 577 2.30 8.21 15.53
N LYS A 578 1.86 7.79 14.33
CA LYS A 578 2.64 7.94 13.08
C LYS A 578 2.38 9.33 12.48
N PRO A 579 3.41 10.13 12.12
CA PRO A 579 3.24 11.53 11.66
C PRO A 579 2.26 11.71 10.50
N ASP A 580 2.26 10.77 9.56
CA ASP A 580 1.45 10.80 8.34
C ASP A 580 0.03 10.23 8.54
N SER A 581 -0.41 10.05 9.80
CA SER A 581 -1.68 9.39 10.13
C SER A 581 -2.65 10.30 10.90
N SER A 582 -3.96 10.10 10.68
CA SER A 582 -5.00 10.88 11.34
C SER A 582 -5.16 10.49 12.82
N ASN A 583 -4.88 11.41 13.75
CA ASN A 583 -5.06 11.19 15.21
C ASN A 583 -6.53 11.00 15.65
N TRP A 584 -7.50 11.10 14.75
CA TRP A 584 -8.93 10.92 15.05
C TRP A 584 -9.28 9.43 15.17
N THR A 585 -10.09 9.06 16.17
CA THR A 585 -10.52 7.67 16.43
C THR A 585 -11.95 7.59 16.95
N SER A 586 -12.57 6.41 16.90
CA SER A 586 -13.70 6.08 17.78
C SER A 586 -13.36 6.33 19.26
N LEU A 587 -14.36 6.71 20.04
CA LEU A 587 -14.22 6.82 21.50
C LEU A 587 -14.06 5.41 22.09
N VAL A 588 -12.97 5.19 22.82
CA VAL A 588 -12.59 3.92 23.46
C VAL A 588 -11.91 4.24 24.80
N GLY A 589 -12.13 3.38 25.80
CA GLY A 589 -11.58 3.50 27.15
C GLY A 589 -12.62 3.15 28.24
N THR A 590 -12.17 2.86 29.46
CA THR A 590 -13.03 2.51 30.59
C THR A 590 -13.77 3.74 31.12
N PHE A 591 -15.11 3.66 31.19
CA PHE A 591 -15.94 4.72 31.75
C PHE A 591 -15.52 5.06 33.19
N GLY A 592 -15.35 6.36 33.47
CA GLY A 592 -14.76 6.88 34.72
C GLY A 592 -13.30 7.33 34.58
N TYR A 593 -12.55 6.76 33.62
CA TYR A 593 -11.14 7.08 33.36
C TYR A 593 -10.95 7.95 32.11
N ILE A 594 -11.87 7.88 31.14
CA ILE A 594 -11.84 8.64 29.89
C ILE A 594 -11.65 10.14 30.13
N ALA A 595 -10.62 10.71 29.49
CA ALA A 595 -10.33 12.14 29.53
C ALA A 595 -11.43 13.00 28.87
N PRO A 596 -11.81 14.15 29.44
CA PRO A 596 -13.00 14.89 29.03
C PRO A 596 -12.98 15.35 27.57
N GLU A 597 -11.80 15.71 27.04
CA GLU A 597 -11.64 16.16 25.65
C GLU A 597 -11.95 15.09 24.61
N LEU A 598 -11.83 13.80 24.94
CA LEU A 598 -12.16 12.72 24.00
C LEU A 598 -13.66 12.67 23.68
N THR A 599 -14.52 13.18 24.58
CA THR A 599 -15.98 13.17 24.41
C THR A 599 -16.48 14.13 23.32
N TYR A 600 -15.70 15.17 22.97
CA TYR A 600 -16.08 16.16 21.97
C TYR A 600 -15.04 16.40 20.86
N THR A 601 -13.77 16.02 21.06
CA THR A 601 -12.74 16.15 20.00
C THR A 601 -12.51 14.88 19.20
N MET A 602 -12.71 13.69 19.78
CA MET A 602 -12.32 12.39 19.18
C MET A 602 -10.85 12.29 18.70
N LYS A 603 -10.00 13.28 19.01
CA LYS A 603 -8.58 13.35 18.66
C LYS A 603 -7.76 12.82 19.83
N VAL A 604 -6.88 11.87 19.56
CA VAL A 604 -6.04 11.26 20.59
C VAL A 604 -4.62 11.85 20.55
N ASP A 605 -4.10 12.19 21.72
CA ASP A 605 -2.69 12.46 22.01
C ASP A 605 -2.35 11.86 23.40
N GLU A 606 -1.09 11.90 23.82
CA GLU A 606 -0.61 11.20 25.02
C GLU A 606 -1.23 11.73 26.32
N LYS A 607 -1.90 12.90 26.27
CA LYS A 607 -2.51 13.54 27.44
C LYS A 607 -3.77 12.83 27.92
N CYS A 608 -4.41 11.97 27.12
CA CYS A 608 -5.54 11.18 27.60
C CYS A 608 -5.11 10.09 28.59
N ASP A 609 -3.97 9.42 28.33
CA ASP A 609 -3.35 8.46 29.25
C ASP A 609 -2.93 9.14 30.56
N VAL A 610 -2.39 10.37 30.49
CA VAL A 610 -2.05 11.17 31.67
C VAL A 610 -3.27 11.39 32.57
N TYR A 611 -4.43 11.72 32.00
CA TYR A 611 -5.66 11.91 32.77
C TYR A 611 -6.13 10.59 33.42
N SER A 612 -6.16 9.50 32.65
CA SER A 612 -6.51 8.16 33.15
C SER A 612 -5.59 7.69 34.28
N PHE A 613 -4.28 7.99 34.17
CA PHE A 613 -3.30 7.80 35.25
C PHE A 613 -3.61 8.64 36.49
N GLY A 614 -4.08 9.88 36.31
CA GLY A 614 -4.55 10.73 37.41
C GLY A 614 -5.73 10.10 38.17
N VAL A 615 -6.75 9.59 37.45
CA VAL A 615 -7.90 8.88 38.04
C VAL A 615 -7.43 7.64 38.82
N LEU A 616 -6.58 6.82 38.19
CA LEU A 616 -6.01 5.61 38.77
C LEU A 616 -5.20 5.90 40.04
N THR A 617 -4.40 6.96 40.04
CA THR A 617 -3.56 7.35 41.20
C THR A 617 -4.41 7.74 42.40
N ILE A 618 -5.50 8.50 42.19
CA ILE A 618 -6.44 8.79 43.28
C ILE A 618 -7.18 7.51 43.72
N GLU A 619 -7.58 6.61 42.82
CA GLU A 619 -8.19 5.33 43.19
C GLU A 619 -7.27 4.49 44.11
N VAL A 620 -5.97 4.41 43.80
CA VAL A 620 -4.98 3.71 44.63
C VAL A 620 -4.88 4.34 46.02
N LEU A 621 -4.85 5.67 46.13
CA LEU A 621 -4.76 6.37 47.42
C LEU A 621 -6.06 6.26 48.24
N MET A 622 -7.23 6.31 47.59
CA MET A 622 -8.55 6.16 48.23
C MET A 622 -8.93 4.70 48.54
N GLY A 623 -8.33 3.74 47.83
CA GLY A 623 -8.73 2.34 47.86
C GLY A 623 -10.07 2.02 47.16
N ARG A 624 -10.65 3.00 46.46
CA ARG A 624 -11.94 2.95 45.76
C ARG A 624 -12.00 4.00 44.66
N HIS A 625 -12.78 3.74 43.61
CA HIS A 625 -12.89 4.63 42.45
C HIS A 625 -13.34 6.07 42.83
N PRO A 626 -12.66 7.14 42.36
CA PRO A 626 -12.85 8.51 42.86
C PRO A 626 -14.06 9.26 42.25
N GLY A 627 -15.01 8.58 41.60
CA GLY A 627 -16.10 9.22 40.85
C GLY A 627 -16.93 10.24 41.63
N ASP A 628 -17.25 9.94 42.89
CA ASP A 628 -17.99 10.84 43.79
C ASP A 628 -17.18 12.09 44.15
N LEU A 629 -15.85 11.95 44.28
CA LEU A 629 -14.93 13.06 44.57
C LEU A 629 -14.72 13.94 43.34
N LEU A 630 -14.51 13.34 42.16
CA LEU A 630 -14.31 14.08 40.90
C LEU A 630 -15.56 14.85 40.47
N SER A 631 -16.76 14.28 40.68
CA SER A 631 -18.02 14.98 40.43
C SER A 631 -18.25 16.14 41.40
N TYR A 632 -18.00 15.96 42.70
CA TYR A 632 -18.08 17.04 43.71
C TYR A 632 -17.11 18.20 43.42
N LEU A 633 -15.87 17.90 43.04
CA LEU A 633 -14.88 18.90 42.65
C LEU A 633 -15.30 19.64 41.36
N SER A 634 -15.86 18.92 40.37
CA SER A 634 -16.34 19.51 39.11
C SER A 634 -17.53 20.46 39.31
N SER A 635 -18.47 20.11 40.19
CA SER A 635 -19.58 21.00 40.57
C SER A 635 -19.13 22.20 41.41
N SER A 636 -18.04 22.07 42.17
CA SER A 636 -17.49 23.17 42.97
C SER A 636 -16.73 24.19 42.09
N ALA A 637 -15.90 23.71 41.16
CA ALA A 637 -15.13 24.55 40.23
C ALA A 637 -16.01 25.36 39.27
N SER A 638 -17.26 24.94 39.04
CA SER A 638 -18.23 25.67 38.22
C SER A 638 -19.04 26.73 38.99
N ALA A 639 -18.94 26.77 40.32
CA ALA A 639 -19.59 27.78 41.17
C ALA A 639 -18.70 29.00 41.50
N SER A 640 -17.37 28.88 41.35
CA SER A 640 -16.38 29.85 41.86
C SER A 640 -16.11 31.05 40.93
N THR A 641 -17.13 31.88 40.68
CA THR A 641 -16.99 33.12 39.87
C THR A 641 -17.09 34.43 40.68
N SER A 642 -17.21 34.36 42.00
CA SER A 642 -17.23 35.52 42.92
C SER A 642 -16.15 35.44 44.00
N ALA A 643 -15.72 36.60 44.52
CA ALA A 643 -14.44 36.75 45.21
C ALA A 643 -14.53 36.65 46.75
N SER A 644 -14.80 35.46 47.28
CA SER A 644 -14.36 35.04 48.62
C SER A 644 -14.46 33.52 48.77
N VAL A 645 -13.36 32.85 49.13
CA VAL A 645 -13.36 31.40 49.39
C VAL A 645 -13.83 31.15 50.83
N PRO A 646 -14.93 30.42 51.07
CA PRO A 646 -15.30 29.97 52.41
C PRO A 646 -14.30 28.91 52.90
N ASN A 647 -13.98 28.90 54.19
CA ASN A 647 -13.05 27.92 54.77
C ASN A 647 -13.56 26.46 54.72
N ASP A 648 -14.83 26.25 54.39
CA ASP A 648 -15.51 24.95 54.38
C ASP A 648 -15.07 24.02 53.23
N LEU A 649 -14.27 24.52 52.28
CA LEU A 649 -13.80 23.77 51.10
C LEU A 649 -12.48 23.01 51.30
N GLN A 650 -11.98 22.90 52.54
CA GLN A 650 -10.80 22.09 52.86
C GLN A 650 -11.17 20.60 53.03
N ILE A 651 -11.24 19.86 51.92
CA ILE A 651 -11.23 18.39 51.96
C ILE A 651 -9.87 17.95 52.52
N LEU A 652 -9.84 17.53 53.79
CA LEU A 652 -8.61 17.07 54.42
C LEU A 652 -8.18 15.73 53.80
N LEU A 653 -6.91 15.62 53.42
CA LEU A 653 -6.34 14.40 52.82
C LEU A 653 -6.62 13.14 53.67
N LYS A 654 -6.65 13.29 55.01
CA LYS A 654 -6.97 12.24 55.98
C LYS A 654 -8.32 11.56 55.72
N ASP A 655 -9.30 12.28 55.15
CA ASP A 655 -10.68 11.83 54.90
C ASP A 655 -10.87 11.29 53.47
N VAL A 656 -9.87 11.46 52.60
CA VAL A 656 -9.82 10.97 51.22
C VAL A 656 -9.12 9.61 51.16
N ILE A 657 -7.97 9.48 51.84
CA ILE A 657 -7.14 8.27 51.80
C ILE A 657 -7.86 7.04 52.39
N ASP A 658 -7.43 5.84 51.97
CA ASP A 658 -8.00 4.56 52.39
C ASP A 658 -7.95 4.33 53.91
N GLN A 659 -9.11 4.42 54.55
CA GLN A 659 -9.29 4.24 56.01
C GLN A 659 -9.03 2.81 56.51
N ARG A 660 -8.79 1.83 55.62
CA ARG A 660 -8.39 0.46 56.01
C ARG A 660 -6.93 0.38 56.46
N LEU A 661 -6.10 1.33 56.05
CA LEU A 661 -4.69 1.40 56.42
C LEU A 661 -4.48 2.30 57.65
N SER A 662 -3.40 2.06 58.39
CA SER A 662 -2.96 3.00 59.44
C SER A 662 -2.57 4.35 58.81
N PRO A 663 -2.86 5.50 59.47
CA PRO A 663 -2.49 6.81 58.94
C PRO A 663 -0.98 6.91 58.64
N PRO A 664 -0.59 7.39 57.45
CA PRO A 664 0.82 7.50 57.05
C PRO A 664 1.58 8.51 57.92
N LYS A 665 2.88 8.27 58.09
CA LYS A 665 3.78 9.04 58.97
C LYS A 665 5.11 9.30 58.26
N ASN A 666 5.82 10.34 58.72
CA ASN A 666 7.16 10.70 58.23
C ASN A 666 7.17 10.84 56.69
N GLN A 667 8.25 10.43 56.01
CA GLN A 667 8.42 10.56 54.56
C GLN A 667 7.22 10.03 53.75
N VAL A 668 6.60 8.92 54.16
CA VAL A 668 5.47 8.30 53.44
C VAL A 668 4.26 9.25 53.36
N LEU A 669 4.05 10.11 54.37
CA LEU A 669 3.01 11.14 54.31
C LEU A 669 3.34 12.23 53.27
N GLU A 670 4.60 12.66 53.20
CA GLU A 670 5.05 13.66 52.22
C GLU A 670 4.98 13.12 50.79
N ASP A 671 5.38 11.87 50.58
CA ASP A 671 5.32 11.16 49.30
C ASP A 671 3.87 10.98 48.82
N ILE A 672 2.93 10.67 49.72
CA ILE A 672 1.49 10.63 49.42
C ILE A 672 0.96 12.03 49.08
N VAL A 673 1.34 13.07 49.83
CA VAL A 673 0.95 14.47 49.54
C VAL A 673 1.50 14.92 48.17
N CYS A 674 2.73 14.53 47.82
CA CYS A 674 3.32 14.79 46.51
C CYS A 674 2.56 14.06 45.40
N THR A 675 2.35 12.76 45.58
CA THR A 675 1.63 11.90 44.62
C THR A 675 0.20 12.39 44.35
N ALA A 676 -0.52 12.82 45.39
CA ALA A 676 -1.85 13.40 45.26
C ALA A 676 -1.83 14.72 44.45
N LYS A 677 -0.86 15.61 44.70
CA LYS A 677 -0.70 16.85 43.91
C LYS A 677 -0.41 16.56 42.44
N ILE A 678 0.45 15.59 42.15
CA ILE A 678 0.77 15.14 40.78
C ILE A 678 -0.49 14.60 40.11
N ALA A 679 -1.27 13.76 40.80
CA ALA A 679 -2.53 13.22 40.28
C ALA A 679 -3.56 14.33 39.97
N PHE A 680 -3.74 15.32 40.84
CA PHE A 680 -4.62 16.47 40.55
C PHE A 680 -4.14 17.32 39.38
N ALA A 681 -2.82 17.48 39.17
CA ALA A 681 -2.28 18.13 37.97
C ALA A 681 -2.54 17.32 36.69
N CYS A 682 -2.52 15.99 36.77
CA CYS A 682 -2.88 15.09 35.67
C CYS A 682 -4.38 15.15 35.32
N LEU A 683 -5.24 15.40 36.31
CA LEU A 683 -6.71 15.50 36.17
C LEU A 683 -7.20 16.84 35.57
N ASN A 684 -6.32 17.70 35.06
CA ASN A 684 -6.72 18.99 34.50
C ASN A 684 -7.62 18.83 33.26
N SER A 685 -8.75 19.53 33.19
CA SER A 685 -9.68 19.48 32.05
C SER A 685 -9.08 19.97 30.72
N ASN A 686 -8.00 20.77 30.76
CA ASN A 686 -7.23 21.16 29.58
C ASN A 686 -6.02 20.23 29.41
N PRO A 687 -5.94 19.40 28.35
CA PRO A 687 -4.82 18.48 28.14
C PRO A 687 -3.47 19.18 28.03
N GLN A 688 -3.42 20.43 27.55
CA GLN A 688 -2.19 21.21 27.41
C GLN A 688 -1.61 21.69 28.76
N LEU A 689 -2.40 21.64 29.85
CA LEU A 689 -1.93 21.97 31.20
C LEU A 689 -1.54 20.74 32.03
N ARG A 690 -1.78 19.52 31.51
CA ARG A 690 -1.31 18.28 32.14
C ARG A 690 0.19 18.11 31.93
N PRO A 691 0.94 17.53 32.88
CA PRO A 691 2.35 17.17 32.68
C PRO A 691 2.53 16.12 31.57
N THR A 692 3.77 15.82 31.19
CA THR A 692 4.09 14.60 30.41
C THR A 692 4.36 13.43 31.36
N MET A 693 4.23 12.18 30.88
CA MET A 693 4.49 11.03 31.75
C MET A 693 5.97 10.91 32.14
N GLN A 694 6.89 11.43 31.33
CA GLN A 694 8.30 11.61 31.72
C GLN A 694 8.46 12.59 32.91
N GLN A 695 7.75 13.73 32.91
CA GLN A 695 7.76 14.66 34.05
C GLN A 695 7.16 14.02 35.31
N VAL A 696 6.07 13.25 35.15
CA VAL A 696 5.41 12.51 36.24
C VAL A 696 6.35 11.46 36.84
N ALA A 697 6.95 10.61 36.00
CA ALA A 697 7.88 9.57 36.45
C ALA A 697 9.09 10.18 37.18
N GLN A 698 9.71 11.22 36.62
CA GLN A 698 10.82 11.95 37.24
C GLN A 698 10.44 12.57 38.59
N ALA A 699 9.24 13.15 38.71
CA ALA A 699 8.75 13.74 39.95
C ALA A 699 8.44 12.70 41.04
N LEU A 700 8.01 11.49 40.66
CA LEU A 700 7.74 10.38 41.58
C LEU A 700 8.99 9.61 42.01
N THR A 701 10.11 9.74 41.29
CA THR A 701 11.41 9.13 41.66
C THR A 701 12.36 10.09 42.38
N SER A 702 12.19 11.40 42.22
CA SER A 702 13.13 12.40 42.77
C SER A 702 12.69 12.89 44.15
N GLN A 703 13.58 12.79 45.15
CA GLN A 703 13.42 13.50 46.43
C GLN A 703 13.67 15.01 46.24
N TRP A 704 12.65 15.68 45.70
CA TRP A 704 12.41 17.11 45.61
C TRP A 704 13.53 18.02 45.04
N PHE A 705 13.27 18.58 43.86
CA PHE A 705 13.63 19.97 43.55
C PHE A 705 12.37 20.74 43.11
N PRO A 706 12.24 22.04 43.43
CA PRO A 706 11.03 22.80 43.12
C PRO A 706 10.92 23.08 41.61
N PHE A 707 9.76 22.77 41.03
CA PHE A 707 9.40 23.22 39.69
C PHE A 707 9.40 24.76 39.59
N PRO A 708 9.64 25.33 38.40
CA PRO A 708 9.36 26.74 38.12
C PRO A 708 7.92 27.11 38.50
N SER A 709 7.73 28.37 38.94
CA SER A 709 6.59 28.81 39.75
C SER A 709 5.24 28.98 39.01
N LEU A 710 4.88 28.03 38.14
CA LEU A 710 3.63 28.04 37.35
C LEU A 710 2.59 27.02 37.86
N PHE A 711 3.00 25.99 38.60
CA PHE A 711 2.14 24.88 39.04
C PHE A 711 1.66 24.96 40.50
N MET A 712 1.99 26.04 41.22
CA MET A 712 1.68 26.21 42.66
C MET A 712 0.36 26.96 42.92
N ILE A 713 -0.63 26.83 42.04
CA ILE A 713 -1.99 27.35 42.25
C ILE A 713 -2.99 26.21 42.05
N ILE A 714 -3.25 25.47 43.12
CA ILE A 714 -4.59 24.92 43.35
C ILE A 714 -5.45 26.10 43.81
N LYS A 715 -6.65 26.23 43.24
CA LYS A 715 -7.61 27.28 43.54
C LYS A 715 -8.97 26.65 43.85
#